data_AF-A0A2N2R338-F1
#
_entry.id   AF-A0A2N2R338-F1
#
_cell.length_a   1.000
_cell.length_b   1.000
_cell.length_c   1.000
_cell.angle_alpha   90.00
_cell.angle_beta   90.00
_cell.angle_gamma   90.00
#
_symmetry.space_group_name_H-M   'P 1'
#
loop_
_entity.id
_entity.type
_entity.pdbx_description
1 polymer ?
#
loop_
_entity_poly.entity_id
_entity_poly.type
_entity_poly.pdbx_seq_one_letter_code
_entity_poly.pdbx_strand_id
1 'polypeptide(L)'
;MLLILVAMAGGYAFYRSANSQFTRSESDAGLAISLARAKEAVIAYAVLDDQRPGRLLCPDLIGDGISPLLSRDDCDSYIGNLPWKTLDVRDIQDDHGTPLQLAVYRLFGGDRPTPPINSDTPTAMRLTAADGSVNNDVVAAIIAPRGALDPANSDGDDDFQVGRSSTDGDNDVIAVITRQELMAAAEKRVANEVRSCLDGHAAASANTDHRYPWPAPLSVTNYQGKANSLFGRVPATQPTAGPEAALKSTVAKLTRSLSLLSSAPDASQQMTALNALSDALLQAKNLFDAIFLQANQLKQLADDAYNQLQGVELAVTSAATNGRISRSEGTTIRSLSAAPDSSLNALADQISQLGVDVFPWQVSQYSTKLGQANTAADFASLTLGIRQLLYATVTTRPDISPSLIAAQTSASLACDPTNPIAPACDGSLAMAAAGDLINALNTLQSSVENSRVSVLSHDVSAYSTPLTSLNNALGAAPTIENLNALLAALDSTRAAISDITTGVPGVVTARNSASAAFDGAIAAIQSSLPDYAAIGASTSAAIASVTTLASSIASNEQVDNNLTHTSLRAAITTYESQRTAFTQLDTASPRPVQATITPFALALGDATVNLEIWAKSISDNASLVAPLAKANPVATGSNPGSASVLDTSAYKIANDALTSITGKNESVALLQIYIDTPNTTTATGAIAALGETTTLVNTLLNAANALDNSLASTNASAFPMVWQSSRCDFLLPTATSWWTKNAWASTLFYQISNVSMSAPGKLRVNAAGTYRLVTLAAGRALGAQDRATPNTASFLEGINADPTRDGDATAPVPDFTATTPSATFNDRLAY
;
A
#
# COMPACT_ATOMS: atom_id res chain seq x y z
N MET A 1 -5.93 15.92 24.33
CA MET A 1 -6.63 16.24 25.59
C MET A 1 -7.98 15.53 25.77
N LEU A 2 -8.89 15.52 24.78
CA LEU A 2 -10.21 14.86 24.94
C LEU A 2 -10.12 13.32 25.12
N LEU A 3 -9.11 12.68 24.52
CA LEU A 3 -8.87 11.22 24.61
C LEU A 3 -8.37 10.79 26.00
N ILE A 4 -7.65 11.68 26.69
CA ILE A 4 -7.20 11.49 28.08
C ILE A 4 -8.41 11.51 29.04
N LEU A 5 -9.41 12.37 28.78
CA LEU A 5 -10.64 12.46 29.57
C LEU A 5 -11.56 11.24 29.40
N VAL A 6 -11.59 10.61 28.23
CA VAL A 6 -12.37 9.39 27.98
C VAL A 6 -11.69 8.15 28.56
N ALA A 7 -10.35 8.09 28.54
CA ALA A 7 -9.58 7.08 29.28
C ALA A 7 -9.77 7.23 30.81
N MET A 8 -9.76 8.46 31.32
CA MET A 8 -10.02 8.78 32.73
C MET A 8 -11.40 8.31 33.23
N ALA A 9 -12.44 8.34 32.37
CA ALA A 9 -13.79 7.93 32.77
C ALA A 9 -13.99 6.39 32.81
N GLY A 10 -13.30 5.65 31.94
CA GLY A 10 -13.36 4.18 31.89
C GLY A 10 -12.60 3.50 33.04
N GLY A 11 -11.42 4.02 33.39
CA GLY A 11 -10.62 3.52 34.52
C GLY A 11 -11.31 3.69 35.87
N TYR A 12 -12.02 4.80 36.07
CA TYR A 12 -12.70 5.11 37.33
C TYR A 12 -13.88 4.16 37.65
N ALA A 13 -14.57 3.63 36.64
CA ALA A 13 -15.67 2.69 36.82
C ALA A 13 -15.18 1.26 37.10
N PHE A 14 -14.08 0.84 36.47
CA PHE A 14 -13.43 -0.46 36.75
C PHE A 14 -12.77 -0.48 38.14
N TYR A 15 -12.20 0.65 38.58
CA TYR A 15 -11.62 0.86 39.90
C TYR A 15 -12.59 0.56 41.05
N ARG A 16 -13.90 0.81 40.87
CA ARG A 16 -14.91 0.58 41.90
C ARG A 16 -15.37 -0.87 42.03
N SER A 17 -15.26 -1.68 40.97
CA SER A 17 -15.72 -3.07 40.98
C SER A 17 -14.61 -4.08 41.25
N ALA A 18 -13.35 -3.76 40.92
CA ALA A 18 -12.22 -4.67 41.09
C ALA A 18 -11.51 -4.54 42.46
N ASN A 19 -11.66 -3.40 43.15
CA ASN A 19 -10.98 -3.11 44.43
C ASN A 19 -11.93 -3.07 45.64
N SER A 20 -12.86 -4.03 45.74
CA SER A 20 -13.80 -4.12 46.87
C SER A 20 -13.18 -4.61 48.20
N GLN A 21 -11.84 -4.60 48.34
CA GLN A 21 -11.16 -5.09 49.56
C GLN A 21 -10.55 -4.00 50.45
N PHE A 22 -10.68 -2.71 50.13
CA PHE A 22 -10.25 -1.64 51.03
C PHE A 22 -11.34 -1.26 52.04
N THR A 23 -11.52 -2.06 53.08
CA THR A 23 -12.11 -1.58 54.34
C THR A 23 -11.00 -1.30 55.34
N ARG A 24 -10.37 -0.11 55.29
CA ARG A 24 -9.66 0.56 56.39
C ARG A 24 -9.13 1.95 55.97
N SER A 25 -9.12 2.87 56.95
CA SER A 25 -8.42 4.17 57.12
C SER A 25 -8.24 5.15 55.93
N GLU A 26 -8.22 6.46 56.24
CA GLU A 26 -7.96 7.56 55.29
C GLU A 26 -6.56 7.47 54.62
N SER A 27 -5.59 6.82 55.27
CA SER A 27 -4.23 6.60 54.75
C SER A 27 -4.19 5.59 53.60
N ASP A 28 -4.93 4.48 53.71
CA ASP A 28 -4.99 3.44 52.67
C ASP A 28 -5.72 3.97 51.42
N ALA A 29 -6.73 4.83 51.62
CA ALA A 29 -7.38 5.54 50.53
C ALA A 29 -6.44 6.50 49.80
N GLY A 30 -5.57 7.21 50.53
CA GLY A 30 -4.54 8.08 49.97
C GLY A 30 -3.51 7.31 49.14
N LEU A 31 -3.00 6.20 49.66
CA LEU A 31 -2.05 5.33 48.95
C LEU A 31 -2.65 4.73 47.68
N ALA A 32 -3.89 4.25 47.74
CA ALA A 32 -4.58 3.69 46.57
C ALA A 32 -4.75 4.73 45.44
N ILE A 33 -5.01 6.00 45.77
CA ILE A 33 -5.06 7.10 44.79
C ILE A 33 -3.68 7.35 44.19
N SER A 34 -2.62 7.33 44.99
CA SER A 34 -1.23 7.49 44.53
C SER A 34 -0.83 6.39 43.56
N LEU A 35 -1.09 5.12 43.90
CA LEU A 35 -0.84 3.98 43.03
C LEU A 35 -1.66 4.03 41.74
N ALA A 36 -2.93 4.44 41.82
CA ALA A 36 -3.77 4.62 40.62
C ALA A 36 -3.22 5.71 39.69
N ARG A 37 -2.76 6.84 40.23
CA ARG A 37 -2.14 7.91 39.42
C ARG A 37 -0.84 7.45 38.75
N ALA A 38 0.00 6.73 39.47
CA ALA A 38 1.22 6.14 38.91
C ALA A 38 0.87 5.14 37.80
N LYS A 39 -0.12 4.27 38.02
CA LYS A 39 -0.61 3.30 37.02
C LYS A 39 -1.07 3.97 35.73
N GLU A 40 -1.92 4.99 35.85
CA GLU A 40 -2.40 5.75 34.70
C GLU A 40 -1.26 6.45 33.95
N ALA A 41 -0.28 7.02 34.65
CA ALA A 41 0.86 7.68 34.02
C ALA A 41 1.74 6.68 33.24
N VAL A 42 1.99 5.50 33.80
CA VAL A 42 2.77 4.44 33.13
C VAL A 42 2.03 3.93 31.88
N ILE A 43 0.72 3.69 31.95
CA ILE A 43 -0.09 3.30 30.78
C ILE A 43 -0.11 4.43 29.74
N ALA A 44 -0.29 5.68 30.17
CA ALA A 44 -0.33 6.83 29.27
C ALA A 44 1.00 7.01 28.52
N TYR A 45 2.14 6.84 29.20
CA TYR A 45 3.45 6.84 28.54
C TYR A 45 3.50 5.81 27.42
N ALA A 46 3.12 4.56 27.72
CA ALA A 46 3.17 3.48 26.75
C ALA A 46 2.23 3.66 25.56
N VAL A 47 1.07 4.28 25.77
CA VAL A 47 0.15 4.65 24.70
C VAL A 47 0.74 5.77 23.85
N LEU A 48 1.36 6.79 24.45
CA LEU A 48 1.88 7.95 23.72
C LEU A 48 3.17 7.67 22.94
N ASP A 49 3.77 6.50 23.13
CA ASP A 49 4.93 6.06 22.37
C ASP A 49 4.66 6.10 20.86
N ASP A 50 5.46 6.88 20.14
CA ASP A 50 5.33 7.09 18.70
C ASP A 50 6.00 5.98 17.88
N GLN A 51 6.95 5.24 18.47
CA GLN A 51 7.71 4.20 17.79
C GLN A 51 7.19 2.80 18.12
N ARG A 52 6.65 2.60 19.32
CA ARG A 52 6.25 1.31 19.88
C ARG A 52 5.05 1.45 20.82
N PRO A 53 3.83 1.68 20.29
CA PRO A 53 2.62 1.73 21.11
C PRO A 53 2.50 0.48 21.99
N GLY A 54 2.42 0.67 23.30
CA GLY A 54 2.43 -0.41 24.30
C GLY A 54 3.79 -0.67 24.97
N ARG A 55 4.87 0.05 24.59
CA ARG A 55 6.16 -0.03 25.28
C ARG A 55 6.12 0.71 26.62
N LEU A 56 6.49 0.01 27.69
CA LEU A 56 6.72 0.56 29.01
C LEU A 56 8.15 1.11 29.13
N LEU A 57 8.31 2.21 29.85
CA LEU A 57 9.62 2.80 30.17
C LEU A 57 10.44 1.94 31.14
N CYS A 58 11.76 2.09 31.10
CA CYS A 58 12.63 1.43 32.06
C CYS A 58 12.55 2.11 33.45
N PRO A 59 12.64 1.34 34.54
CA PRO A 59 12.68 1.91 35.89
C PRO A 59 13.90 2.82 36.12
N ASP A 60 13.77 3.76 37.06
CA ASP A 60 14.88 4.60 37.52
C ASP A 60 15.78 3.81 38.49
N LEU A 61 17.05 3.68 38.15
CA LEU A 61 18.02 2.88 38.90
C LEU A 61 18.86 3.69 39.89
N ILE A 62 18.84 5.02 39.81
CA ILE A 62 19.67 5.92 40.62
C ILE A 62 18.89 6.88 41.51
N GLY A 63 17.55 6.88 41.42
CA GLY A 63 16.66 7.65 42.28
C GLY A 63 16.54 9.13 41.91
N ASP A 64 16.88 9.50 40.66
CA ASP A 64 16.76 10.87 40.19
C ASP A 64 15.38 11.18 39.57
N GLY A 65 14.50 10.18 39.50
CA GLY A 65 13.16 10.23 38.92
C GLY A 65 13.15 10.11 37.39
N ILE A 66 14.25 9.74 36.74
CA ILE A 66 14.39 9.72 35.28
C ILE A 66 14.58 8.28 34.79
N SER A 67 13.81 7.87 33.77
CA SER A 67 14.06 6.61 33.06
C SER A 67 15.39 6.70 32.33
N PRO A 68 16.28 5.69 32.45
CA PRO A 68 17.58 5.72 31.82
C PRO A 68 17.47 5.81 30.30
N LEU A 69 18.42 6.53 29.69
CA LEU A 69 18.62 6.47 28.24
C LEU A 69 19.14 5.09 27.87
N LEU A 70 18.47 4.45 26.93
CA LEU A 70 18.84 3.12 26.46
C LEU A 70 20.14 3.17 25.65
N SER A 71 21.18 2.52 26.17
CA SER A 71 22.42 2.27 25.42
C SER A 71 22.36 0.98 24.59
N ARG A 72 21.31 0.18 24.81
CA ARG A 72 21.02 -1.13 24.19
C ARG A 72 19.51 -1.31 24.06
N ASP A 73 19.09 -2.36 23.37
CA ASP A 73 17.69 -2.76 23.19
C ASP A 73 16.96 -3.10 24.50
N ASP A 74 17.67 -3.45 25.57
CA ASP A 74 17.08 -3.88 26.84
C ASP A 74 17.28 -2.83 27.94
N CYS A 75 16.38 -2.82 28.93
CA CYS A 75 16.63 -2.08 30.17
C CYS A 75 17.83 -2.69 30.92
N ASP A 76 18.64 -1.85 31.57
CA ASP A 76 19.75 -2.31 32.42
C ASP A 76 19.25 -3.09 33.65
N SER A 77 18.06 -2.77 34.14
CA SER A 77 17.28 -3.55 35.10
C SER A 77 15.79 -3.34 34.81
N TYR A 78 14.99 -4.36 35.13
CA TYR A 78 13.53 -4.36 34.94
C TYR A 78 12.75 -4.06 36.23
N ILE A 79 13.46 -3.79 37.33
CA ILE A 79 12.91 -3.28 38.59
C ILE A 79 13.76 -2.11 39.09
N GLY A 80 13.11 -1.09 39.64
CA GLY A 80 13.74 0.12 40.18
C GLY A 80 12.71 1.14 40.68
N ASN A 81 13.14 2.36 40.96
CA ASN A 81 12.24 3.44 41.35
C ASN A 81 11.31 3.85 40.20
N LEU A 82 10.13 4.36 40.53
CA LEU A 82 9.21 4.95 39.57
C LEU A 82 9.85 6.22 38.98
N PRO A 83 10.05 6.32 37.66
CA PRO A 83 10.66 7.47 37.00
C PRO A 83 9.66 8.64 36.87
N TRP A 84 9.29 9.24 38.01
CA TRP A 84 8.23 10.23 38.13
C TRP A 84 8.46 11.51 37.30
N LYS A 85 9.71 11.94 37.08
CA LYS A 85 10.02 13.09 36.20
C LYS A 85 9.76 12.75 34.74
N THR A 86 10.15 11.56 34.29
CA THR A 86 9.88 11.11 32.91
C THR A 86 8.38 10.96 32.66
N LEU A 87 7.64 10.52 33.67
CA LEU A 87 6.19 10.38 33.63
C LEU A 87 5.42 11.71 33.77
N ASP A 88 6.12 12.83 34.01
CA ASP A 88 5.55 14.15 34.30
C ASP A 88 4.48 14.11 35.42
N VAL A 89 4.78 13.35 36.47
CA VAL A 89 3.99 13.31 37.70
C VAL A 89 4.82 13.87 38.84
N ARG A 90 4.14 14.36 39.89
CA ARG A 90 4.82 14.71 41.14
C ARG A 90 5.53 13.47 41.69
N ASP A 91 6.65 13.64 42.39
CA ASP A 91 7.27 12.57 43.18
C ASP A 91 6.21 11.91 44.09
N ILE A 92 5.83 10.68 43.74
CA ILE A 92 4.79 9.91 44.43
C ILE A 92 5.51 8.98 45.40
N GLN A 93 5.28 9.19 46.68
CA GLN A 93 5.77 8.35 47.77
C GLN A 93 4.60 7.58 48.38
N ASP A 94 4.90 6.47 49.03
CA ASP A 94 3.92 5.74 49.82
C ASP A 94 3.58 6.46 51.14
N ASP A 95 2.72 5.84 51.95
CA ASP A 95 2.29 6.38 53.25
C ASP A 95 3.38 6.33 54.34
N HIS A 96 4.56 5.79 54.03
CA HIS A 96 5.76 5.76 54.88
C HIS A 96 6.87 6.69 54.38
N GLY A 97 6.64 7.43 53.28
CA GLY A 97 7.62 8.33 52.67
C GLY A 97 8.65 7.64 51.80
N THR A 98 8.44 6.37 51.44
CA THR A 98 9.32 5.62 50.53
C THR A 98 8.89 5.85 49.08
N PRO A 99 9.82 6.04 48.14
CA PRO A 99 9.50 6.12 46.72
C PRO A 99 8.80 4.85 46.21
N LEU A 100 7.81 5.02 45.32
CA LEU A 100 7.21 3.89 44.62
C LEU A 100 8.25 3.22 43.71
N GLN A 101 8.16 1.90 43.58
CA GLN A 101 8.94 1.13 42.61
C GLN A 101 8.11 0.75 41.39
N LEU A 102 8.79 0.56 40.27
CA LEU A 102 8.24 0.07 39.01
C LEU A 102 9.00 -1.20 38.62
N ALA A 103 8.26 -2.29 38.44
CA ALA A 103 8.73 -3.50 37.78
C ALA A 103 8.04 -3.66 36.43
N VAL A 104 8.79 -4.03 35.39
CA VAL A 104 8.32 -4.12 34.00
C VAL A 104 8.72 -5.44 33.40
N TYR A 105 7.78 -6.15 32.78
CA TYR A 105 8.11 -7.38 32.08
C TYR A 105 8.97 -7.10 30.84
N ARG A 106 10.06 -7.84 30.68
CA ARG A 106 11.09 -7.57 29.68
C ARG A 106 10.64 -7.49 28.22
N LEU A 107 9.52 -8.11 27.86
CA LEU A 107 8.98 -8.06 26.49
C LEU A 107 8.17 -6.79 26.21
N PHE A 108 7.83 -6.02 27.26
CA PHE A 108 7.12 -4.75 27.16
C PHE A 108 8.01 -3.56 27.52
N GLY A 109 9.20 -3.77 28.11
CA GLY A 109 10.20 -2.73 28.37
C GLY A 109 11.28 -2.62 27.29
N GLY A 110 12.02 -1.50 27.29
CA GLY A 110 13.18 -1.31 26.41
C GLY A 110 12.86 -1.12 24.92
N ASP A 111 13.87 -1.15 24.07
CA ASP A 111 13.80 -0.94 22.61
C ASP A 111 13.93 -2.20 21.75
N ARG A 112 13.90 -3.37 22.37
CA ARG A 112 14.06 -4.65 21.67
C ARG A 112 13.07 -4.86 20.52
N PRO A 113 13.53 -5.15 19.29
CA PRO A 113 12.65 -5.30 18.12
C PRO A 113 11.89 -6.64 18.07
N THR A 114 12.31 -7.65 18.84
CA THR A 114 11.72 -9.00 18.81
C THR A 114 11.46 -9.58 20.21
N PRO A 115 10.28 -10.16 20.49
CA PRO A 115 9.11 -10.18 19.64
C PRO A 115 8.51 -8.76 19.45
N PRO A 116 7.71 -8.54 18.39
CA PRO A 116 6.88 -7.35 18.24
C PRO A 116 6.07 -7.02 19.51
N ILE A 117 5.86 -5.73 19.80
CA ILE A 117 4.93 -5.29 20.86
C ILE A 117 3.56 -5.02 20.24
N ASN A 118 2.63 -5.96 20.42
CA ASN A 118 1.25 -5.88 19.98
C ASN A 118 0.36 -6.77 20.88
N SER A 119 -0.89 -6.96 20.48
CA SER A 119 -1.89 -7.72 21.24
C SER A 119 -1.51 -9.18 21.52
N ASP A 120 -0.68 -9.79 20.68
CA ASP A 120 -0.25 -11.19 20.80
C ASP A 120 1.12 -11.33 21.50
N THR A 121 1.74 -10.23 21.96
CA THR A 121 2.97 -10.30 22.74
C THR A 121 2.74 -11.09 24.04
N PRO A 122 3.51 -12.17 24.28
CA PRO A 122 3.31 -13.01 25.45
C PRO A 122 3.79 -12.32 26.72
N THR A 123 3.23 -12.72 27.86
CA THR A 123 3.76 -12.38 29.18
C THR A 123 3.89 -13.62 30.05
N ALA A 124 4.86 -13.61 30.96
CA ALA A 124 5.07 -14.63 31.98
C ALA A 124 5.11 -14.03 33.41
N MET A 125 4.99 -12.70 33.55
CA MET A 125 5.00 -12.03 34.84
C MET A 125 3.72 -12.35 35.62
N ARG A 126 3.90 -12.66 36.91
CA ARG A 126 2.86 -13.14 37.81
C ARG A 126 2.65 -12.18 38.98
N LEU A 127 1.42 -12.11 39.42
CA LEU A 127 1.07 -11.50 40.70
C LEU A 127 0.25 -12.49 41.52
N THR A 128 0.71 -12.79 42.72
CA THR A 128 -0.06 -13.45 43.76
C THR A 128 -0.70 -12.40 44.67
N ALA A 129 -2.03 -12.31 44.65
CA ALA A 129 -2.78 -11.40 45.51
C ALA A 129 -2.76 -11.87 46.98
N ALA A 130 -3.18 -10.99 47.90
CA ALA A 130 -3.20 -11.28 49.34
C ALA A 130 -4.11 -12.48 49.69
N ASP A 131 -5.16 -12.73 48.90
CA ASP A 131 -6.06 -13.88 49.04
C ASP A 131 -5.51 -15.19 48.43
N GLY A 132 -4.30 -15.15 47.85
CA GLY A 132 -3.63 -16.27 47.21
C GLY A 132 -4.05 -16.51 45.75
N SER A 133 -4.93 -15.70 45.18
CA SER A 133 -5.23 -15.77 43.74
C SER A 133 -4.03 -15.32 42.90
N VAL A 134 -3.83 -15.96 41.75
CA VAL A 134 -2.69 -15.70 40.87
C VAL A 134 -3.17 -15.11 39.55
N ASN A 135 -2.58 -13.98 39.16
CA ASN A 135 -2.73 -13.37 37.85
C ASN A 135 -1.46 -13.59 37.02
N ASN A 136 -1.57 -14.25 35.88
CA ASN A 136 -0.45 -14.56 34.97
C ASN A 136 -0.43 -13.70 33.70
N ASP A 137 -1.23 -12.63 33.64
CA ASP A 137 -1.30 -11.71 32.49
C ASP A 137 -0.79 -10.31 32.87
N VAL A 138 0.20 -10.23 33.76
CA VAL A 138 0.80 -8.98 34.25
C VAL A 138 1.89 -8.53 33.30
N VAL A 139 2.07 -7.22 33.10
CA VAL A 139 3.17 -6.65 32.30
C VAL A 139 3.95 -5.57 33.04
N ALA A 140 3.38 -5.04 34.12
CA ALA A 140 4.11 -4.22 35.08
C ALA A 140 3.45 -4.27 36.46
N ALA A 141 4.23 -3.97 37.49
CA ALA A 141 3.82 -3.81 38.86
C ALA A 141 4.35 -2.49 39.41
N ILE A 142 3.48 -1.71 40.05
CA ILE A 142 3.85 -0.51 40.79
C ILE A 142 3.74 -0.84 42.25
N ILE A 143 4.86 -0.82 42.95
CA ILE A 143 4.99 -1.34 44.31
C ILE A 143 5.17 -0.16 45.25
N ALA A 144 4.32 -0.09 46.27
CA ALA A 144 4.51 0.76 47.43
C ALA A 144 5.16 -0.08 48.54
N PRO A 145 6.47 0.08 48.79
CA PRO A 145 7.21 -0.85 49.64
C PRO A 145 6.88 -0.74 51.13
N ARG A 146 6.40 0.42 51.59
CA ARG A 146 6.16 0.73 53.00
C ARG A 146 7.38 0.45 53.90
N GLY A 147 8.59 0.61 53.34
CA GLY A 147 9.84 0.18 53.95
C GLY A 147 10.85 -0.32 52.92
N ALA A 148 11.54 -1.41 53.23
CA ALA A 148 12.25 -2.17 52.22
C ALA A 148 11.26 -3.05 51.44
N LEU A 149 11.56 -3.35 50.17
CA LEU A 149 10.75 -4.34 49.43
C LEU A 149 10.68 -5.66 50.18
N ASP A 150 9.52 -6.31 50.12
CA ASP A 150 9.36 -7.64 50.67
C ASP A 150 10.35 -8.62 50.00
N PRO A 151 10.86 -9.64 50.72
CA PRO A 151 11.79 -10.62 50.15
C PRO A 151 11.27 -11.30 48.88
N ALA A 152 9.96 -11.53 48.79
CA ALA A 152 9.30 -12.11 47.63
C ALA A 152 9.22 -11.14 46.41
N ASN A 153 9.42 -9.84 46.62
CA ASN A 153 9.38 -8.83 45.56
C ASN A 153 10.79 -8.29 45.22
N SER A 154 11.84 -8.83 45.85
CA SER A 154 13.24 -8.39 45.72
C SER A 154 14.22 -9.50 45.34
N ASP A 155 13.73 -10.70 45.03
CA ASP A 155 14.55 -11.86 44.63
C ASP A 155 14.97 -11.85 43.15
N GLY A 156 14.38 -10.95 42.35
CA GLY A 156 14.74 -10.70 40.96
C GLY A 156 14.06 -11.62 39.95
N ASP A 157 13.05 -12.39 40.36
CA ASP A 157 12.19 -13.12 39.44
C ASP A 157 10.99 -12.27 38.96
N ASP A 158 10.10 -12.86 38.17
CA ASP A 158 8.91 -12.20 37.61
C ASP A 158 7.62 -12.53 38.43
N ASP A 159 7.71 -13.01 39.67
CA ASP A 159 6.59 -13.38 40.55
C ASP A 159 6.45 -12.43 41.76
N PHE A 160 5.47 -11.52 41.67
CA PHE A 160 5.25 -10.50 42.68
C PHE A 160 4.12 -10.90 43.64
N GLN A 161 4.24 -10.54 44.91
CA GLN A 161 3.26 -10.87 45.95
C GLN A 161 2.76 -9.61 46.66
N VAL A 162 1.44 -9.48 46.77
CA VAL A 162 0.82 -8.45 47.61
C VAL A 162 0.94 -8.87 49.08
N GLY A 163 1.45 -7.98 49.92
CA GLY A 163 1.60 -8.21 51.35
C GLY A 163 0.30 -8.62 52.01
N ARG A 164 0.37 -9.61 52.91
CA ARG A 164 -0.79 -10.18 53.62
C ARG A 164 -0.99 -9.56 55.00
N SER A 165 -0.06 -8.73 55.45
CA SER A 165 -0.09 -8.12 56.77
C SER A 165 0.48 -6.69 56.75
N SER A 166 0.60 -6.08 57.93
CA SER A 166 1.25 -4.77 58.09
C SER A 166 2.66 -4.89 58.66
N THR A 167 3.24 -6.09 58.67
CA THR A 167 4.59 -6.32 59.19
C THR A 167 5.60 -6.16 58.07
N ASP A 168 6.71 -5.51 58.40
CA ASP A 168 7.87 -5.38 57.52
C ASP A 168 8.29 -6.76 56.97
N GLY A 169 8.41 -6.88 55.64
CA GLY A 169 8.66 -8.15 54.94
C GLY A 169 7.41 -8.93 54.50
N ASP A 170 6.21 -8.38 54.70
CA ASP A 170 4.92 -8.86 54.14
C ASP A 170 3.88 -7.72 54.08
N ASN A 171 4.30 -6.50 53.71
CA ASN A 171 3.47 -5.28 53.72
C ASN A 171 3.43 -4.50 52.40
N ASP A 172 4.05 -5.01 51.32
CA ASP A 172 4.05 -4.35 50.01
C ASP A 172 2.63 -4.23 49.44
N VAL A 173 2.26 -3.03 48.98
CA VAL A 173 1.01 -2.80 48.27
C VAL A 173 1.30 -2.63 46.79
N ILE A 174 0.71 -3.48 45.94
CA ILE A 174 1.00 -3.51 44.51
C ILE A 174 -0.22 -3.12 43.69
N ALA A 175 -0.04 -2.16 42.79
CA ALA A 175 -0.94 -1.92 41.67
C ALA A 175 -0.38 -2.56 40.40
N VAL A 176 -1.07 -3.56 39.87
CA VAL A 176 -0.66 -4.24 38.64
C VAL A 176 -1.21 -3.57 37.40
N ILE A 177 -0.43 -3.63 36.32
CA ILE A 177 -0.85 -3.37 34.96
C ILE A 177 -0.90 -4.71 34.26
N THR A 178 -2.09 -5.13 33.86
CA THR A 178 -2.26 -6.33 33.03
C THR A 178 -2.00 -6.01 31.57
N ARG A 179 -1.63 -7.03 30.80
CA ARG A 179 -1.51 -6.90 29.34
C ARG A 179 -2.82 -6.44 28.71
N GLN A 180 -3.94 -6.99 29.15
CA GLN A 180 -5.27 -6.59 28.66
C GLN A 180 -5.57 -5.12 28.91
N GLU A 181 -5.20 -4.55 30.06
CA GLU A 181 -5.38 -3.13 30.35
C GLU A 181 -4.47 -2.24 29.48
N LEU A 182 -3.18 -2.58 29.41
CA LEU A 182 -2.20 -1.85 28.60
C LEU A 182 -2.57 -1.86 27.11
N MET A 183 -2.81 -3.06 26.57
CA MET A 183 -3.08 -3.24 25.15
C MET A 183 -4.44 -2.69 24.75
N ALA A 184 -5.47 -2.76 25.61
CA ALA A 184 -6.76 -2.13 25.30
C ALA A 184 -6.63 -0.63 25.01
N ALA A 185 -5.73 0.07 25.72
CA ALA A 185 -5.47 1.49 25.50
C ALA A 185 -4.61 1.73 24.24
N ALA A 186 -3.55 0.95 24.05
CA ALA A 186 -2.69 1.05 22.86
C ALA A 186 -3.45 0.71 21.56
N GLU A 187 -4.24 -0.35 21.57
CA GLU A 187 -5.11 -0.77 20.47
C GLU A 187 -6.13 0.31 20.10
N LYS A 188 -6.73 0.98 21.10
CA LYS A 188 -7.66 2.08 20.85
C LYS A 188 -6.97 3.27 20.17
N ARG A 189 -5.72 3.59 20.51
CA ARG A 189 -4.91 4.58 19.80
C ARG A 189 -4.63 4.12 18.37
N VAL A 190 -4.11 2.91 18.19
CA VAL A 190 -3.75 2.36 16.87
C VAL A 190 -4.97 2.30 15.94
N ALA A 191 -6.11 1.81 16.42
CA ALA A 191 -7.36 1.80 15.67
C ALA A 191 -7.82 3.23 15.28
N ASN A 192 -7.65 4.22 16.17
CA ASN A 192 -7.94 5.62 15.87
C ASN A 192 -6.97 6.22 14.83
N GLU A 193 -5.70 5.85 14.85
CA GLU A 193 -4.71 6.31 13.86
C GLU A 193 -5.02 5.74 12.47
N VAL A 194 -5.37 4.45 12.40
CA VAL A 194 -5.87 3.83 11.15
C VAL A 194 -7.14 4.53 10.68
N ARG A 195 -8.11 4.80 11.57
CA ARG A 195 -9.34 5.52 11.21
C ARG A 195 -9.02 6.91 10.67
N SER A 196 -8.13 7.63 11.35
CA SER A 196 -7.67 8.97 10.99
C SER A 196 -6.96 9.00 9.64
N CYS A 197 -6.14 7.98 9.34
CA CYS A 197 -5.55 7.77 8.03
C CYS A 197 -6.62 7.53 6.96
N LEU A 198 -7.55 6.60 7.17
CA LEU A 198 -8.58 6.24 6.18
C LEU A 198 -9.53 7.42 5.89
N ASP A 199 -9.98 8.12 6.93
CA ASP A 199 -10.78 9.34 6.77
C ASP A 199 -9.99 10.44 6.07
N GLY A 200 -8.72 10.63 6.43
CA GLY A 200 -7.83 11.59 5.77
C GLY A 200 -7.59 11.26 4.30
N HIS A 201 -7.41 9.98 3.98
CA HIS A 201 -7.23 9.48 2.61
C HIS A 201 -8.48 9.77 1.77
N ALA A 202 -9.66 9.46 2.29
CA ALA A 202 -10.92 9.69 1.57
C ALA A 202 -11.22 11.20 1.42
N ALA A 203 -10.90 12.01 2.45
CA ALA A 203 -11.20 13.45 2.46
C ALA A 203 -10.21 14.30 1.66
N ALA A 204 -9.02 13.77 1.32
CA ALA A 204 -8.00 14.49 0.57
C ALA A 204 -8.55 15.05 -0.73
N SER A 205 -8.23 16.31 -1.05
CA SER A 205 -8.69 16.95 -2.29
C SER A 205 -8.14 16.28 -3.56
N ALA A 206 -6.97 15.65 -3.42
CA ALA A 206 -6.36 14.81 -4.45
C ALA A 206 -7.13 13.50 -4.71
N ASN A 207 -7.96 13.04 -3.75
CA ASN A 207 -8.87 11.91 -3.91
C ASN A 207 -10.24 12.41 -4.41
N THR A 208 -10.33 12.65 -5.71
CA THR A 208 -11.50 13.28 -6.35
C THR A 208 -12.80 12.49 -6.21
N ASP A 209 -12.71 11.17 -6.09
CA ASP A 209 -13.89 10.30 -5.90
C ASP A 209 -14.24 10.11 -4.41
N HIS A 210 -13.41 10.68 -3.52
CA HIS A 210 -13.48 10.57 -2.08
C HIS A 210 -13.66 9.13 -1.60
N ARG A 211 -12.89 8.21 -2.18
CA ARG A 211 -13.00 6.78 -1.91
C ARG A 211 -12.12 6.35 -0.76
N TYR A 212 -12.64 5.47 0.07
CA TYR A 212 -11.82 4.65 0.95
C TYR A 212 -11.08 3.59 0.15
N PRO A 213 -9.87 3.18 0.58
CA PRO A 213 -9.22 1.99 0.05
C PRO A 213 -10.11 0.76 0.20
N TRP A 214 -10.03 -0.14 -0.77
CA TRP A 214 -10.69 -1.44 -0.66
C TRP A 214 -10.05 -2.25 0.48
N PRO A 215 -10.81 -2.69 1.49
CA PRO A 215 -10.28 -3.57 2.53
C PRO A 215 -9.68 -4.83 1.91
N ALA A 216 -8.61 -5.33 2.51
CA ALA A 216 -8.01 -6.61 2.15
C ALA A 216 -8.78 -7.74 2.87
N PRO A 217 -9.67 -8.48 2.18
CA PRO A 217 -10.49 -9.49 2.82
C PRO A 217 -9.65 -10.62 3.44
N LEU A 218 -10.28 -11.47 4.25
CA LEU A 218 -9.63 -12.65 4.81
C LEU A 218 -9.42 -13.77 3.77
N SER A 219 -10.11 -13.71 2.62
CA SER A 219 -9.88 -14.63 1.48
C SER A 219 -8.51 -14.48 0.81
N VAL A 220 -7.80 -13.36 1.03
CA VAL A 220 -6.47 -13.11 0.50
C VAL A 220 -5.42 -13.16 1.62
N THR A 221 -4.17 -13.50 1.35
CA THR A 221 -3.12 -13.59 2.39
C THR A 221 -2.08 -12.47 2.28
N ASN A 222 -1.99 -11.81 1.14
CA ASN A 222 -1.00 -10.79 0.79
C ASN A 222 -1.45 -9.34 1.07
N TYR A 223 -2.50 -9.14 1.87
CA TYR A 223 -3.07 -7.82 2.16
C TYR A 223 -3.51 -7.03 0.90
N GLN A 224 -3.93 -7.74 -0.15
CA GLN A 224 -4.46 -7.13 -1.36
C GLN A 224 -5.90 -6.69 -1.15
N GLY A 225 -6.16 -5.39 -1.30
CA GLY A 225 -7.52 -4.85 -1.35
C GLY A 225 -8.30 -5.49 -2.49
N LYS A 226 -9.56 -5.86 -2.25
CA LYS A 226 -10.42 -6.48 -3.28
C LYS A 226 -11.58 -5.57 -3.61
N ALA A 227 -11.78 -5.30 -4.91
CA ALA A 227 -12.90 -4.49 -5.37
C ALA A 227 -14.23 -5.00 -4.80
N ASN A 228 -15.06 -4.08 -4.32
CA ASN A 228 -16.34 -4.32 -3.63
C ASN A 228 -16.26 -4.98 -2.25
N SER A 229 -15.08 -5.32 -1.74
CA SER A 229 -14.96 -5.70 -0.33
C SER A 229 -15.32 -4.51 0.56
N LEU A 230 -16.06 -4.75 1.64
CA LEU A 230 -16.44 -3.73 2.61
C LEU A 230 -15.84 -3.97 3.98
N PHE A 231 -15.25 -5.15 4.24
CA PHE A 231 -14.55 -5.47 5.49
C PHE A 231 -13.24 -6.21 5.22
N GLY A 232 -12.22 -5.92 6.02
CA GLY A 232 -10.94 -6.62 5.95
C GLY A 232 -9.82 -5.91 6.68
N ARG A 233 -8.58 -6.31 6.39
CA ARG A 233 -7.36 -5.69 6.90
C ARG A 233 -7.01 -4.45 6.10
N VAL A 234 -6.14 -3.59 6.65
CA VAL A 234 -5.57 -2.45 5.92
C VAL A 234 -4.79 -2.96 4.70
N PRO A 235 -5.13 -2.51 3.47
CA PRO A 235 -4.51 -3.02 2.26
C PRO A 235 -3.07 -2.50 2.08
N ALA A 236 -2.19 -3.37 1.57
CA ALA A 236 -0.85 -3.00 1.10
C ALA A 236 -0.86 -2.67 -0.40
N THR A 237 -1.70 -3.36 -1.16
CA THR A 237 -1.88 -3.21 -2.60
C THR A 237 -3.38 -3.23 -2.96
N GLN A 238 -3.74 -2.76 -4.15
CA GLN A 238 -5.10 -2.89 -4.68
C GLN A 238 -5.12 -2.90 -6.21
N PRO A 239 -6.22 -3.37 -6.84
CA PRO A 239 -6.43 -3.22 -8.27
C PRO A 239 -6.46 -1.74 -8.68
N THR A 240 -5.77 -1.40 -9.77
CA THR A 240 -5.78 -0.05 -10.38
C THR A 240 -5.70 -0.11 -11.91
N ALA A 241 -5.94 1.01 -12.58
CA ALA A 241 -5.70 1.14 -14.02
C ALA A 241 -4.21 1.14 -14.42
N GLY A 242 -3.30 0.95 -13.45
CA GLY A 242 -1.85 0.90 -13.66
C GLY A 242 -1.11 2.19 -13.26
N PRO A 243 0.22 2.10 -13.11
CA PRO A 243 1.06 3.23 -12.71
C PRO A 243 1.11 4.37 -13.74
N GLU A 244 0.99 4.09 -15.04
CA GLU A 244 0.93 5.12 -16.09
C GLU A 244 -0.34 5.98 -15.96
N ALA A 245 -1.50 5.33 -15.80
CA ALA A 245 -2.76 6.05 -15.59
C ALA A 245 -2.73 6.89 -14.30
N ALA A 246 -2.16 6.35 -13.23
CA ALA A 246 -1.96 7.08 -11.98
C ALA A 246 -1.02 8.28 -12.14
N LEU A 247 0.07 8.14 -12.91
CA LEU A 247 1.03 9.21 -13.20
C LEU A 247 0.39 10.33 -14.00
N LYS A 248 -0.30 10.01 -15.09
CA LYS A 248 -1.03 10.99 -15.93
C LYS A 248 -2.11 11.72 -15.13
N SER A 249 -2.86 11.01 -14.29
CA SER A 249 -3.83 11.61 -13.36
C SER A 249 -3.15 12.59 -12.39
N THR A 250 -2.01 12.21 -11.84
CA THR A 250 -1.23 13.06 -10.92
C THR A 250 -0.70 14.32 -11.62
N VAL A 251 -0.16 14.19 -12.83
CA VAL A 251 0.29 15.34 -13.66
C VAL A 251 -0.85 16.31 -13.94
N ALA A 252 -2.04 15.78 -14.31
CA ALA A 252 -3.22 16.61 -14.53
C ALA A 252 -3.67 17.35 -13.27
N LYS A 253 -3.66 16.68 -12.10
CA LYS A 253 -3.99 17.28 -10.80
C LYS A 253 -3.01 18.37 -10.38
N LEU A 254 -1.71 18.14 -10.55
CA LEU A 254 -0.68 19.15 -10.28
C LEU A 254 -0.87 20.38 -11.18
N THR A 255 -1.08 20.17 -12.48
CA THR A 255 -1.32 21.24 -13.46
C THR A 255 -2.57 22.06 -13.11
N ARG A 256 -3.67 21.38 -12.74
CA ARG A 256 -4.91 22.03 -12.31
C ARG A 256 -4.71 22.83 -11.03
N SER A 257 -4.06 22.25 -10.02
CA SER A 257 -3.82 22.91 -8.73
C SER A 257 -2.93 24.15 -8.90
N LEU A 258 -1.93 24.08 -9.77
CA LEU A 258 -1.09 25.22 -10.11
C LEU A 258 -1.87 26.33 -10.84
N SER A 259 -2.78 25.94 -11.74
CA SER A 259 -3.66 26.90 -12.44
C SER A 259 -4.65 27.58 -11.49
N LEU A 260 -5.17 26.85 -10.51
CA LEU A 260 -6.01 27.42 -9.45
C LEU A 260 -5.24 28.38 -8.56
N LEU A 261 -3.99 28.04 -8.21
CA LEU A 261 -3.13 28.93 -7.41
C LEU A 261 -2.82 30.24 -8.16
N SER A 262 -2.52 30.16 -9.46
CA SER A 262 -2.18 31.35 -10.27
C SER A 262 -3.37 32.25 -10.60
N SER A 263 -4.58 31.68 -10.64
CA SER A 263 -5.83 32.41 -10.92
C SER A 263 -6.61 32.83 -9.66
N ALA A 264 -6.13 32.45 -8.47
CA ALA A 264 -6.77 32.81 -7.21
C ALA A 264 -6.82 34.36 -7.04
N PRO A 265 -8.01 34.94 -6.82
CA PRO A 265 -8.21 36.39 -6.81
C PRO A 265 -7.75 37.07 -5.52
N ASP A 266 -7.57 36.31 -4.43
CA ASP A 266 -7.20 36.83 -3.12
C ASP A 266 -6.37 35.80 -2.31
N ALA A 267 -5.77 36.25 -1.21
CA ALA A 267 -4.90 35.44 -0.36
C ALA A 267 -5.62 34.25 0.31
N SER A 268 -6.92 34.35 0.59
CA SER A 268 -7.69 33.27 1.20
C SER A 268 -7.94 32.14 0.19
N GLN A 269 -8.24 32.50 -1.06
CA GLN A 269 -8.34 31.54 -2.16
C GLN A 269 -6.99 30.96 -2.55
N GLN A 270 -5.90 31.75 -2.49
CA GLN A 270 -4.53 31.23 -2.61
C GLN A 270 -4.21 30.20 -1.53
N MET A 271 -4.63 30.43 -0.28
CA MET A 271 -4.45 29.46 0.81
C MET A 271 -5.19 28.15 0.53
N THR A 272 -6.42 28.24 0.03
CA THR A 272 -7.21 27.06 -0.37
C THR A 272 -6.53 26.29 -1.51
N ALA A 273 -6.04 27.00 -2.52
CA ALA A 273 -5.32 26.40 -3.65
C ALA A 273 -3.98 25.79 -3.22
N LEU A 274 -3.25 26.41 -2.27
CA LEU A 274 -2.02 25.86 -1.69
C LEU A 274 -2.28 24.56 -0.94
N ASN A 275 -3.35 24.46 -0.15
CA ASN A 275 -3.70 23.23 0.53
C ASN A 275 -4.03 22.10 -0.47
N ALA A 276 -4.78 22.42 -1.53
CA ALA A 276 -5.05 21.44 -2.60
C ALA A 276 -3.78 21.01 -3.34
N LEU A 277 -2.85 21.95 -3.58
CA LEU A 277 -1.55 21.65 -4.16
C LEU A 277 -0.69 20.78 -3.22
N SER A 278 -0.74 21.02 -1.91
CA SER A 278 -0.07 20.19 -0.90
C SER A 278 -0.54 18.74 -0.95
N ASP A 279 -1.86 18.51 -1.00
CA ASP A 279 -2.43 17.16 -1.15
C ASP A 279 -1.97 16.50 -2.46
N ALA A 280 -1.98 17.24 -3.58
CA ALA A 280 -1.53 16.73 -4.87
C ALA A 280 -0.03 16.40 -4.90
N LEU A 281 0.80 17.18 -4.21
CA LEU A 281 2.24 16.92 -4.06
C LEU A 281 2.52 15.71 -3.18
N LEU A 282 1.77 15.54 -2.08
CA LEU A 282 1.85 14.36 -1.25
C LEU A 282 1.47 13.10 -2.03
N GLN A 283 0.37 13.16 -2.79
CA GLN A 283 -0.02 12.08 -3.71
C GLN A 283 1.13 11.74 -4.67
N ALA A 284 1.70 12.76 -5.32
CA ALA A 284 2.75 12.59 -6.30
C ALA A 284 3.99 11.93 -5.68
N LYS A 285 4.46 12.44 -4.54
CA LYS A 285 5.57 11.86 -3.77
C LYS A 285 5.32 10.37 -3.47
N ASN A 286 4.15 10.03 -2.94
CA ASN A 286 3.83 8.65 -2.58
C ASN A 286 3.69 7.74 -3.81
N LEU A 287 3.21 8.27 -4.95
CA LEU A 287 3.17 7.54 -6.22
C LEU A 287 4.59 7.27 -6.75
N PHE A 288 5.50 8.25 -6.73
CA PHE A 288 6.88 8.05 -7.20
C PHE A 288 7.63 7.02 -6.34
N ASP A 289 7.38 7.01 -5.04
CA ASP A 289 7.92 5.97 -4.15
C ASP A 289 7.40 4.58 -4.54
N ALA A 290 6.09 4.45 -4.77
CA ALA A 290 5.48 3.20 -5.24
C ALA A 290 6.08 2.75 -6.59
N ILE A 291 6.21 3.65 -7.57
CA ILE A 291 6.82 3.33 -8.88
C ILE A 291 8.27 2.86 -8.71
N PHE A 292 9.05 3.53 -7.86
CA PHE A 292 10.44 3.16 -7.58
C PHE A 292 10.56 1.75 -6.98
N LEU A 293 9.77 1.46 -5.94
CA LEU A 293 9.75 0.13 -5.30
C LEU A 293 9.53 -0.97 -6.32
N GLN A 294 8.63 -0.71 -7.26
CA GLN A 294 8.22 -1.67 -8.26
C GLN A 294 9.23 -1.85 -9.38
N ALA A 295 9.81 -0.76 -9.87
CA ALA A 295 10.94 -0.85 -10.79
C ALA A 295 12.10 -1.63 -10.14
N ASN A 296 12.41 -1.37 -8.87
CA ASN A 296 13.47 -2.08 -8.17
C ASN A 296 13.18 -3.59 -8.02
N GLN A 297 11.94 -3.98 -7.68
CA GLN A 297 11.56 -5.38 -7.57
C GLN A 297 11.58 -6.09 -8.93
N LEU A 298 11.06 -5.46 -9.99
CA LEU A 298 11.14 -5.99 -11.35
C LEU A 298 12.58 -6.19 -11.80
N LYS A 299 13.47 -5.24 -11.48
CA LYS A 299 14.88 -5.35 -11.84
C LYS A 299 15.55 -6.56 -11.18
N GLN A 300 15.36 -6.75 -9.87
CA GLN A 300 15.96 -7.89 -9.17
C GLN A 300 15.50 -9.23 -9.77
N LEU A 301 14.18 -9.40 -9.96
CA LEU A 301 13.61 -10.62 -10.55
C LEU A 301 14.09 -10.85 -11.99
N ALA A 302 14.18 -9.79 -12.78
CA ALA A 302 14.62 -9.85 -14.18
C ALA A 302 16.11 -10.17 -14.30
N ASP A 303 16.97 -9.55 -13.49
CA ASP A 303 18.41 -9.85 -13.45
C ASP A 303 18.67 -11.29 -13.01
N ASP A 304 17.96 -11.76 -11.97
CA ASP A 304 18.07 -13.13 -11.48
C ASP A 304 17.68 -14.15 -12.55
N ALA A 305 16.52 -13.94 -13.20
CA ALA A 305 16.06 -14.80 -14.29
C ALA A 305 17.05 -14.81 -15.46
N TYR A 306 17.51 -13.63 -15.88
CA TYR A 306 18.47 -13.48 -16.99
C TYR A 306 19.79 -14.22 -16.70
N ASN A 307 20.37 -14.02 -15.52
CA ASN A 307 21.63 -14.68 -15.13
C ASN A 307 21.49 -16.21 -15.07
N GLN A 308 20.34 -16.72 -14.59
CA GLN A 308 20.09 -18.17 -14.54
C GLN A 308 19.93 -18.75 -15.95
N LEU A 309 19.26 -18.04 -16.86
CA LEU A 309 19.10 -18.46 -18.27
C LEU A 309 20.44 -18.51 -19.02
N GLN A 310 21.31 -17.52 -18.83
CA GLN A 310 22.66 -17.56 -19.39
C GLN A 310 23.44 -18.80 -18.95
N GLY A 311 23.25 -19.24 -17.70
CA GLY A 311 23.84 -20.50 -17.21
C GLY A 311 23.36 -21.72 -17.98
N VAL A 312 22.08 -21.76 -18.37
CA VAL A 312 21.51 -22.84 -19.20
C VAL A 312 22.07 -22.80 -20.62
N GLU A 313 22.08 -21.62 -21.25
CA GLU A 313 22.59 -21.43 -22.60
C GLU A 313 24.06 -21.85 -22.72
N LEU A 314 24.91 -21.42 -21.76
CA LEU A 314 26.32 -21.80 -21.71
C LEU A 314 26.51 -23.32 -21.56
N ALA A 315 25.71 -23.96 -20.71
CA ALA A 315 25.77 -25.41 -20.51
C ALA A 315 25.35 -26.18 -21.77
N VAL A 316 24.28 -25.75 -22.44
CA VAL A 316 23.80 -26.34 -23.70
C VAL A 316 24.85 -26.17 -24.80
N THR A 317 25.34 -24.95 -25.01
CA THR A 317 26.31 -24.62 -26.07
C THR A 317 27.61 -25.40 -25.89
N SER A 318 28.13 -25.45 -24.65
CA SER A 318 29.33 -26.20 -24.32
C SER A 318 29.16 -27.70 -24.59
N ALA A 319 28.04 -28.29 -24.17
CA ALA A 319 27.78 -29.71 -24.38
C ALA A 319 27.54 -30.05 -25.86
N ALA A 320 26.78 -29.22 -26.58
CA ALA A 320 26.39 -29.48 -27.97
C ALA A 320 27.56 -29.40 -28.96
N THR A 321 28.65 -28.69 -28.62
CA THR A 321 29.85 -28.53 -29.48
C THR A 321 30.43 -29.86 -29.95
N ASN A 322 30.32 -30.93 -29.14
CA ASN A 322 30.85 -32.25 -29.46
C ASN A 322 29.90 -33.11 -30.32
N GLY A 323 28.73 -32.58 -30.71
CA GLY A 323 27.69 -33.32 -31.44
C GLY A 323 27.04 -34.44 -30.64
N ARG A 324 27.21 -34.46 -29.31
CA ARG A 324 26.73 -35.50 -28.40
C ARG A 324 26.49 -34.94 -26.99
N ILE A 325 25.54 -35.53 -26.25
CA ILE A 325 25.30 -35.19 -24.84
C ILE A 325 25.62 -36.40 -23.93
N SER A 326 26.71 -36.31 -23.16
CA SER A 326 27.10 -37.30 -22.14
C SER A 326 26.16 -37.27 -20.94
N ARG A 327 26.26 -38.28 -20.06
CA ARG A 327 25.43 -38.35 -18.84
C ARG A 327 25.71 -37.20 -17.86
N SER A 328 26.97 -36.78 -17.73
CA SER A 328 27.35 -35.66 -16.87
C SER A 328 26.83 -34.35 -17.43
N GLU A 329 27.02 -34.09 -18.74
CA GLU A 329 26.48 -32.90 -19.41
C GLU A 329 24.95 -32.87 -19.31
N GLY A 330 24.27 -33.99 -19.54
CA GLY A 330 22.82 -34.09 -19.41
C GLY A 330 22.33 -33.80 -17.99
N THR A 331 23.06 -34.25 -16.97
CA THR A 331 22.74 -33.97 -15.56
C THR A 331 22.94 -32.49 -15.23
N THR A 332 24.02 -31.87 -15.71
CA THR A 332 24.25 -30.42 -15.55
C THR A 332 23.16 -29.60 -16.22
N ILE A 333 22.82 -29.89 -17.48
CA ILE A 333 21.76 -29.18 -18.21
C ILE A 333 20.42 -29.31 -17.46
N ARG A 334 20.04 -30.52 -17.02
CA ARG A 334 18.80 -30.70 -16.23
C ARG A 334 18.80 -29.86 -14.95
N SER A 335 19.90 -29.89 -14.19
CA SER A 335 20.01 -29.14 -12.94
C SER A 335 19.90 -27.63 -13.17
N LEU A 336 20.60 -27.09 -14.16
CA LEU A 336 20.58 -25.65 -14.46
C LEU A 336 19.23 -25.24 -15.05
N SER A 337 18.64 -26.07 -15.91
CA SER A 337 17.35 -25.75 -16.55
C SER A 337 16.15 -25.74 -15.59
N ALA A 338 16.32 -26.27 -14.37
CA ALA A 338 15.31 -26.19 -13.32
C ALA A 338 15.39 -24.91 -12.47
N ALA A 339 16.56 -24.25 -12.44
CA ALA A 339 16.79 -23.09 -11.58
C ALA A 339 15.95 -21.84 -11.94
N PRO A 340 15.69 -21.51 -13.23
CA PRO A 340 14.91 -20.33 -13.60
C PRO A 340 13.44 -20.32 -13.19
N ASP A 341 12.81 -21.47 -12.93
CA ASP A 341 11.34 -21.59 -12.82
C ASP A 341 10.73 -20.65 -11.78
N SER A 342 11.32 -20.56 -10.59
CA SER A 342 10.79 -19.70 -9.53
C SER A 342 10.92 -18.22 -9.90
N SER A 343 12.06 -17.83 -10.47
CA SER A 343 12.36 -16.44 -10.84
C SER A 343 11.49 -15.99 -12.02
N LEU A 344 11.29 -16.87 -13.01
CA LEU A 344 10.45 -16.61 -14.18
C LEU A 344 8.97 -16.49 -13.83
N ASN A 345 8.46 -17.41 -13.00
CA ASN A 345 7.07 -17.33 -12.54
C ASN A 345 6.86 -16.09 -11.66
N ALA A 346 7.78 -15.78 -10.74
CA ALA A 346 7.73 -14.57 -9.94
C ALA A 346 7.78 -13.30 -10.81
N LEU A 347 8.62 -13.27 -11.85
CA LEU A 347 8.70 -12.14 -12.78
C LEU A 347 7.39 -11.95 -13.56
N ALA A 348 6.79 -13.03 -14.08
CA ALA A 348 5.52 -12.97 -14.79
C ALA A 348 4.37 -12.54 -13.87
N ASP A 349 4.31 -13.08 -12.64
CA ASP A 349 3.34 -12.68 -11.62
C ASP A 349 3.50 -11.20 -11.26
N GLN A 350 4.74 -10.74 -11.07
CA GLN A 350 5.03 -9.34 -10.74
C GLN A 350 4.59 -8.41 -11.87
N ILE A 351 4.88 -8.73 -13.13
CA ILE A 351 4.41 -7.95 -14.28
C ILE A 351 2.87 -7.81 -14.28
N SER A 352 2.14 -8.90 -14.02
CA SER A 352 0.67 -8.88 -13.93
C SER A 352 0.14 -8.09 -12.72
N GLN A 353 0.81 -8.19 -11.57
CA GLN A 353 0.45 -7.45 -10.36
C GLN A 353 0.60 -5.95 -10.53
N LEU A 354 1.63 -5.52 -11.27
CA LEU A 354 1.95 -4.11 -11.47
C LEU A 354 1.36 -3.49 -12.73
N GLY A 355 0.94 -4.31 -13.68
CA GLY A 355 0.46 -3.88 -14.98
C GLY A 355 1.54 -3.28 -15.88
N VAL A 356 2.83 -3.32 -15.51
CA VAL A 356 3.93 -2.75 -16.31
C VAL A 356 4.08 -3.52 -17.63
N ASP A 357 4.12 -2.81 -18.75
CA ASP A 357 4.26 -3.38 -20.08
C ASP A 357 5.41 -2.69 -20.79
N VAL A 358 6.57 -3.35 -20.84
CA VAL A 358 7.81 -2.76 -21.38
C VAL A 358 7.87 -2.79 -22.91
N PHE A 359 6.96 -3.52 -23.56
CA PHE A 359 6.98 -3.72 -25.01
C PHE A 359 6.88 -2.40 -25.80
N PRO A 360 5.93 -1.48 -25.54
CA PRO A 360 5.86 -0.20 -26.25
C PRO A 360 7.15 0.63 -26.09
N TRP A 361 7.71 0.66 -24.89
CA TRP A 361 8.98 1.32 -24.63
C TRP A 361 10.11 0.70 -25.44
N GLN A 362 10.25 -0.63 -25.44
CA GLN A 362 11.30 -1.34 -26.17
C GLN A 362 11.20 -1.11 -27.69
N VAL A 363 9.98 -1.15 -28.24
CA VAL A 363 9.72 -0.86 -29.66
C VAL A 363 10.10 0.58 -30.01
N SER A 364 9.75 1.55 -29.15
CA SER A 364 10.11 2.95 -29.33
C SER A 364 11.64 3.16 -29.29
N GLN A 365 12.34 2.46 -28.39
CA GLN A 365 13.80 2.48 -28.33
C GLN A 365 14.44 1.95 -29.62
N TYR A 366 13.93 0.84 -30.16
CA TYR A 366 14.41 0.31 -31.43
C TYR A 366 14.12 1.24 -32.61
N SER A 367 12.91 1.80 -32.68
CA SER A 367 12.50 2.77 -33.70
C SER A 367 13.45 3.98 -33.71
N THR A 368 13.74 4.52 -32.52
CA THR A 368 14.66 5.66 -32.35
C THR A 368 16.08 5.32 -32.77
N LYS A 369 16.62 4.19 -32.30
CA LYS A 369 17.99 3.74 -32.65
C LYS A 369 18.13 3.46 -34.14
N LEU A 370 17.12 2.87 -34.76
CA LEU A 370 17.11 2.59 -36.20
C LEU A 370 17.09 3.88 -37.02
N GLY A 371 16.34 4.91 -36.58
CA GLY A 371 16.34 6.23 -37.20
C GLY A 371 17.66 7.02 -37.03
N GLN A 372 18.49 6.63 -36.06
CA GLN A 372 19.80 7.23 -35.78
C GLN A 372 20.98 6.42 -36.35
N ALA A 373 20.72 5.24 -36.93
CA ALA A 373 21.74 4.36 -37.48
C ALA A 373 22.42 4.99 -38.71
N ASN A 374 23.74 4.83 -38.82
CA ASN A 374 24.53 5.49 -39.87
C ASN A 374 25.34 4.52 -40.73
N THR A 375 25.56 3.29 -40.26
CA THR A 375 26.33 2.27 -41.00
C THR A 375 25.47 1.08 -41.37
N ALA A 376 25.81 0.40 -42.48
CA ALA A 376 25.13 -0.83 -42.89
C ALA A 376 25.19 -1.92 -41.78
N ALA A 377 26.26 -1.96 -40.99
CA ALA A 377 26.39 -2.86 -39.85
C ALA A 377 25.41 -2.52 -38.72
N ASP A 378 25.21 -1.23 -38.42
CA ASP A 378 24.23 -0.78 -37.42
C ASP A 378 22.81 -1.16 -37.85
N PHE A 379 22.46 -0.91 -39.12
CA PHE A 379 21.15 -1.28 -39.68
C PHE A 379 20.92 -2.79 -39.61
N ALA A 380 21.91 -3.61 -39.98
CA ALA A 380 21.81 -5.07 -39.89
C ALA A 380 21.60 -5.55 -38.45
N SER A 381 22.40 -5.05 -37.51
CA SER A 381 22.34 -5.45 -36.10
C SER A 381 21.02 -5.05 -35.43
N LEU A 382 20.57 -3.81 -35.64
CA LEU A 382 19.31 -3.31 -35.09
C LEU A 382 18.12 -4.06 -35.69
N THR A 383 18.12 -4.32 -37.00
CA THR A 383 17.05 -5.06 -37.66
C THR A 383 16.96 -6.50 -37.14
N LEU A 384 18.10 -7.15 -36.88
CA LEU A 384 18.12 -8.48 -36.26
C LEU A 384 17.51 -8.45 -34.85
N GLY A 385 17.90 -7.49 -34.01
CA GLY A 385 17.34 -7.34 -32.66
C GLY A 385 15.84 -7.04 -32.66
N ILE A 386 15.38 -6.19 -33.59
CA ILE A 386 13.95 -5.91 -33.81
C ILE A 386 13.22 -7.19 -34.18
N ARG A 387 13.74 -7.94 -35.16
CA ARG A 387 13.15 -9.21 -35.58
C ARG A 387 13.04 -10.17 -34.40
N GLN A 388 14.10 -10.34 -33.62
CA GLN A 388 14.09 -11.21 -32.44
C GLN A 388 13.00 -10.82 -31.43
N LEU A 389 12.89 -9.53 -31.09
CA LEU A 389 11.81 -9.04 -30.21
C LEU A 389 10.42 -9.35 -30.79
N LEU A 390 10.19 -9.04 -32.06
CA LEU A 390 8.89 -9.23 -32.70
C LEU A 390 8.47 -10.70 -32.79
N TYR A 391 9.42 -11.62 -32.97
CA TYR A 391 9.15 -13.06 -32.97
C TYR A 391 9.07 -13.66 -31.56
N ALA A 392 9.66 -13.00 -30.56
CA ALA A 392 9.44 -13.31 -29.14
C ALA A 392 8.09 -12.76 -28.61
N THR A 393 7.38 -11.95 -29.40
CA THR A 393 6.13 -11.29 -29.03
C THR A 393 4.91 -12.11 -29.44
N VAL A 394 4.00 -12.32 -28.50
CA VAL A 394 2.74 -13.05 -28.70
C VAL A 394 1.59 -12.16 -28.24
N THR A 395 0.49 -12.19 -29.00
CA THR A 395 -0.77 -11.55 -28.61
C THR A 395 -1.95 -12.39 -29.08
N THR A 396 -3.01 -12.40 -28.28
CA THR A 396 -4.31 -12.98 -28.65
C THR A 396 -5.29 -11.90 -29.13
N ARG A 397 -4.87 -10.63 -29.12
CA ARG A 397 -5.70 -9.48 -29.45
C ARG A 397 -5.86 -9.31 -30.97
N PRO A 398 -7.10 -9.36 -31.51
CA PRO A 398 -7.33 -9.22 -32.94
C PRO A 398 -7.06 -7.81 -33.47
N ASP A 399 -7.05 -6.80 -32.60
CA ASP A 399 -6.71 -5.40 -32.90
C ASP A 399 -5.20 -5.12 -32.93
N ILE A 400 -4.37 -6.00 -32.35
CA ILE A 400 -2.89 -5.88 -32.32
C ILE A 400 -2.23 -6.87 -33.29
N SER A 401 -2.82 -8.05 -33.48
CA SER A 401 -2.24 -9.09 -34.34
C SER A 401 -1.86 -8.63 -35.75
N PRO A 402 -2.67 -7.82 -36.47
CA PRO A 402 -2.33 -7.37 -37.82
C PRO A 402 -1.09 -6.46 -37.88
N SER A 403 -0.93 -5.54 -36.92
CA SER A 403 0.22 -4.64 -36.86
C SER A 403 1.49 -5.38 -36.46
N LEU A 404 1.38 -6.40 -35.59
CA LEU A 404 2.50 -7.27 -35.24
C LEU A 404 3.00 -8.05 -36.45
N ILE A 405 2.10 -8.66 -37.23
CA ILE A 405 2.45 -9.41 -38.45
C ILE A 405 3.10 -8.48 -39.50
N ALA A 406 2.58 -7.26 -39.65
CA ALA A 406 3.16 -6.27 -40.56
C ALA A 406 4.59 -5.89 -40.16
N ALA A 407 4.84 -5.67 -38.87
CA ALA A 407 6.19 -5.39 -38.36
C ALA A 407 7.13 -6.60 -38.54
N GLN A 408 6.67 -7.82 -38.25
CA GLN A 408 7.44 -9.05 -38.45
C GLN A 408 7.83 -9.25 -39.93
N THR A 409 6.89 -8.99 -40.82
CA THR A 409 7.11 -9.07 -42.28
C THR A 409 8.14 -8.04 -42.71
N SER A 410 7.99 -6.78 -42.28
CA SER A 410 8.92 -5.69 -42.61
C SER A 410 10.34 -5.99 -42.12
N ALA A 411 10.50 -6.46 -40.88
CA ALA A 411 11.79 -6.84 -40.31
C ALA A 411 12.45 -8.02 -41.05
N SER A 412 11.64 -8.92 -41.64
CA SER A 412 12.13 -10.10 -42.33
C SER A 412 12.65 -9.82 -43.75
N LEU A 413 12.22 -8.73 -44.40
CA LEU A 413 12.64 -8.39 -45.77
C LEU A 413 14.14 -8.14 -45.90
N ALA A 414 14.79 -7.71 -44.81
CA ALA A 414 16.21 -7.40 -44.79
C ALA A 414 17.10 -8.57 -44.32
N CYS A 415 16.52 -9.71 -43.96
CA CYS A 415 17.27 -10.83 -43.37
C CYS A 415 17.06 -12.12 -44.14
N ASP A 416 18.10 -12.95 -44.21
CA ASP A 416 18.10 -14.19 -44.97
C ASP A 416 16.98 -15.14 -44.48
N PRO A 417 15.97 -15.46 -45.31
CA PRO A 417 14.89 -16.37 -44.92
C PRO A 417 15.33 -17.84 -44.93
N THR A 418 16.49 -18.17 -45.49
CA THR A 418 16.97 -19.55 -45.69
C THR A 418 17.77 -20.10 -44.51
N ASN A 419 18.22 -19.26 -43.58
CA ASN A 419 18.84 -19.68 -42.33
C ASN A 419 17.93 -19.35 -41.12
N PRO A 420 16.99 -20.24 -40.76
CA PRO A 420 16.06 -20.00 -39.67
C PRO A 420 16.71 -20.06 -38.28
N ILE A 421 17.94 -20.58 -38.17
CA ILE A 421 18.64 -20.80 -36.89
C ILE A 421 19.46 -19.55 -36.51
N ALA A 422 20.01 -18.84 -37.48
CA ALA A 422 20.73 -17.58 -37.27
C ALA A 422 20.63 -16.69 -38.51
N PRO A 423 19.48 -16.02 -38.75
CA PRO A 423 19.29 -15.21 -39.94
C PRO A 423 20.24 -14.01 -39.89
N ALA A 424 21.23 -13.97 -40.77
CA ALA A 424 22.02 -12.77 -40.97
C ALA A 424 21.16 -11.73 -41.70
N CYS A 425 21.20 -10.48 -41.24
CA CYS A 425 20.57 -9.37 -41.94
C CYS A 425 21.59 -8.69 -42.85
N ASP A 426 21.20 -8.43 -44.10
CA ASP A 426 22.01 -7.70 -45.06
C ASP A 426 21.92 -6.20 -44.74
N GLY A 427 23.07 -5.56 -44.50
CA GLY A 427 23.10 -4.17 -44.07
C GLY A 427 22.58 -3.16 -45.09
N SER A 428 22.72 -3.45 -46.39
CA SER A 428 22.21 -2.58 -47.45
C SER A 428 20.70 -2.72 -47.61
N LEU A 429 20.17 -3.94 -47.55
CA LEU A 429 18.72 -4.18 -47.52
C LEU A 429 18.07 -3.61 -46.26
N ALA A 430 18.71 -3.78 -45.09
CA ALA A 430 18.25 -3.23 -43.83
C ALA A 430 18.19 -1.69 -43.87
N MET A 431 19.20 -1.04 -44.45
CA MET A 431 19.20 0.41 -44.65
C MET A 431 18.05 0.87 -45.57
N ALA A 432 17.81 0.16 -46.67
CA ALA A 432 16.72 0.48 -47.59
C ALA A 432 15.32 0.29 -46.97
N ALA A 433 15.15 -0.72 -46.11
CA ALA A 433 13.88 -1.05 -45.46
C ALA A 433 13.62 -0.28 -44.15
N ALA A 434 14.61 0.46 -43.64
CA ALA A 434 14.56 1.06 -42.30
C ALA A 434 13.35 1.99 -42.10
N GLY A 435 13.01 2.83 -43.09
CA GLY A 435 11.87 3.74 -42.99
C GLY A 435 10.52 3.00 -42.87
N ASP A 436 10.34 1.94 -43.66
CA ASP A 436 9.13 1.11 -43.62
C ASP A 436 9.03 0.33 -42.31
N LEU A 437 10.17 -0.17 -41.80
CA LEU A 437 10.21 -0.83 -40.50
C LEU A 437 9.88 0.14 -39.36
N ILE A 438 10.44 1.36 -39.35
CA ILE A 438 10.10 2.40 -38.36
C ILE A 438 8.59 2.68 -38.37
N ASN A 439 7.99 2.84 -39.54
CA ASN A 439 6.55 3.08 -39.67
C ASN A 439 5.71 1.90 -39.14
N ALA A 440 6.12 0.67 -39.44
CA ALA A 440 5.46 -0.54 -38.94
C ALA A 440 5.58 -0.66 -37.41
N LEU A 441 6.75 -0.35 -36.83
CA LEU A 441 6.98 -0.32 -35.39
C LEU A 441 6.11 0.73 -34.69
N ASN A 442 6.05 1.95 -35.23
CA ASN A 442 5.21 3.02 -34.66
C ASN A 442 3.72 2.64 -34.74
N THR A 443 3.29 2.02 -35.84
CA THR A 443 1.90 1.52 -35.98
C THR A 443 1.58 0.43 -34.97
N LEU A 444 2.51 -0.50 -34.76
CA LEU A 444 2.40 -1.54 -33.74
C LEU A 444 2.33 -0.94 -32.34
N GLN A 445 3.23 -0.02 -32.00
CA GLN A 445 3.21 0.70 -30.72
C GLN A 445 1.85 1.38 -30.49
N SER A 446 1.35 2.17 -31.45
CA SER A 446 0.06 2.84 -31.33
C SER A 446 -1.10 1.85 -31.20
N SER A 447 -1.07 0.69 -31.86
CA SER A 447 -2.12 -0.33 -31.71
C SER A 447 -2.18 -0.90 -30.29
N VAL A 448 -1.02 -1.07 -29.64
CA VAL A 448 -0.93 -1.53 -28.25
C VAL A 448 -1.44 -0.43 -27.31
N GLU A 449 -0.98 0.80 -27.47
CA GLU A 449 -1.41 1.94 -26.63
C GLU A 449 -2.92 2.21 -26.75
N ASN A 450 -3.48 2.13 -27.97
CA ASN A 450 -4.91 2.30 -28.21
C ASN A 450 -5.78 1.21 -27.59
N SER A 451 -5.22 0.02 -27.30
CA SER A 451 -5.95 -1.08 -26.65
C SER A 451 -6.21 -0.83 -25.14
N ARG A 452 -5.58 0.20 -24.57
CA ARG A 452 -5.63 0.50 -23.13
C ARG A 452 -6.83 1.36 -22.76
N VAL A 453 -7.23 1.27 -21.49
CA VAL A 453 -8.30 2.08 -20.88
C VAL A 453 -7.74 2.67 -19.60
N SER A 454 -7.89 3.98 -19.38
CA SER A 454 -7.30 4.69 -18.25
C SER A 454 -8.01 4.50 -16.89
N VAL A 455 -9.05 3.66 -16.83
CA VAL A 455 -9.88 3.39 -15.63
C VAL A 455 -10.33 1.94 -15.61
N LEU A 456 -10.69 1.43 -14.42
CA LEU A 456 -11.27 0.09 -14.28
C LEU A 456 -12.80 0.10 -14.38
N SER A 457 -13.37 -1.02 -14.81
CA SER A 457 -14.82 -1.20 -14.94
C SER A 457 -15.58 -0.99 -13.63
N HIS A 458 -15.00 -1.44 -12.52
CA HIS A 458 -15.60 -1.27 -11.19
C HIS A 458 -15.55 0.19 -10.71
N ASP A 459 -14.54 0.96 -11.15
CA ASP A 459 -14.45 2.39 -10.84
C ASP A 459 -15.58 3.16 -11.52
N VAL A 460 -15.83 2.86 -12.80
CA VAL A 460 -16.94 3.46 -13.54
C VAL A 460 -18.29 3.02 -12.96
N SER A 461 -18.42 1.75 -12.58
CA SER A 461 -19.66 1.23 -11.98
C SER A 461 -20.03 1.95 -10.68
N ALA A 462 -19.04 2.37 -9.89
CA ALA A 462 -19.23 3.02 -8.60
C ALA A 462 -19.97 4.38 -8.71
N TYR A 463 -19.91 5.07 -9.85
CA TYR A 463 -20.64 6.32 -10.08
C TYR A 463 -22.16 6.17 -10.01
N SER A 464 -22.69 4.97 -10.27
CA SER A 464 -24.14 4.71 -10.32
C SER A 464 -24.81 4.84 -8.94
N THR A 465 -24.11 4.52 -7.85
CA THR A 465 -24.71 4.44 -6.51
C THR A 465 -25.09 5.82 -5.95
N PRO A 466 -24.18 6.84 -5.95
CA PRO A 466 -24.53 8.20 -5.55
C PRO A 466 -25.65 8.79 -6.41
N LEU A 467 -25.57 8.63 -7.74
CA LEU A 467 -26.57 9.15 -8.67
C LEU A 467 -27.95 8.53 -8.44
N THR A 468 -28.02 7.22 -8.24
CA THR A 468 -29.29 6.54 -7.91
C THR A 468 -29.89 7.07 -6.61
N SER A 469 -29.04 7.27 -5.59
CA SER A 469 -29.49 7.76 -4.28
C SER A 469 -30.04 9.19 -4.37
N LEU A 470 -29.33 10.08 -5.08
CA LEU A 470 -29.74 11.46 -5.29
C LEU A 470 -30.99 11.57 -6.18
N ASN A 471 -31.10 10.74 -7.21
CA ASN A 471 -32.29 10.70 -8.06
C ASN A 471 -33.54 10.25 -7.27
N ASN A 472 -33.39 9.21 -6.43
CA ASN A 472 -34.46 8.76 -5.54
C ASN A 472 -34.84 9.82 -4.50
N ALA A 473 -33.87 10.54 -3.94
CA ALA A 473 -34.12 11.64 -3.01
C ALA A 473 -34.89 12.78 -3.66
N LEU A 474 -34.52 13.17 -4.90
CA LEU A 474 -35.24 14.18 -5.67
C LEU A 474 -36.67 13.74 -6.00
N GLY A 475 -36.86 12.47 -6.40
CA GLY A 475 -38.17 11.90 -6.67
C GLY A 475 -39.07 11.84 -5.43
N ALA A 476 -38.50 11.59 -4.25
CA ALA A 476 -39.23 11.60 -2.98
C ALA A 476 -39.52 13.04 -2.48
N ALA A 477 -38.60 13.97 -2.72
CA ALA A 477 -38.67 15.36 -2.28
C ALA A 477 -38.06 16.32 -3.34
N PRO A 478 -38.89 16.95 -4.19
CA PRO A 478 -38.43 17.82 -5.29
C PRO A 478 -38.02 19.22 -4.78
N THR A 479 -36.93 19.29 -4.02
CA THR A 479 -36.40 20.54 -3.47
C THR A 479 -35.25 21.09 -4.33
N ILE A 480 -34.98 22.40 -4.26
CA ILE A 480 -33.83 23.03 -4.91
C ILE A 480 -32.51 22.44 -4.39
N GLU A 481 -32.45 22.08 -3.10
CA GLU A 481 -31.29 21.44 -2.50
C GLU A 481 -30.99 20.08 -3.13
N ASN A 482 -31.99 19.20 -3.23
CA ASN A 482 -31.84 17.89 -3.88
C ASN A 482 -31.51 18.03 -5.37
N LEU A 483 -32.09 19.03 -6.03
CA LEU A 483 -31.82 19.33 -7.44
C LEU A 483 -30.35 19.75 -7.64
N ASN A 484 -29.85 20.67 -6.82
CA ASN A 484 -28.47 21.13 -6.86
C ASN A 484 -27.47 20.01 -6.52
N ALA A 485 -27.79 19.16 -5.54
CA ALA A 485 -26.97 18.01 -5.19
C ALA A 485 -26.88 17.00 -6.34
N LEU A 486 -28.01 16.71 -7.01
CA LEU A 486 -28.03 15.85 -8.20
C LEU A 486 -27.24 16.48 -9.37
N LEU A 487 -27.43 17.77 -9.63
CA LEU A 487 -26.71 18.49 -10.68
C LEU A 487 -25.20 18.42 -10.47
N ALA A 488 -24.71 18.72 -9.26
CA ALA A 488 -23.29 18.64 -8.93
C ALA A 488 -22.72 17.22 -9.13
N ALA A 489 -23.48 16.19 -8.77
CA ALA A 489 -23.07 14.81 -8.98
C ALA A 489 -23.04 14.42 -10.47
N LEU A 490 -24.00 14.88 -11.27
CA LEU A 490 -24.03 14.68 -12.72
C LEU A 490 -22.85 15.39 -13.41
N ASP A 491 -22.58 16.66 -13.07
CA ASP A 491 -21.46 17.43 -13.63
C ASP A 491 -20.12 16.77 -13.31
N SER A 492 -19.92 16.36 -12.05
CA SER A 492 -18.70 15.66 -11.62
C SER A 492 -18.50 14.34 -12.35
N THR A 493 -19.56 13.52 -12.44
CA THR A 493 -19.49 12.22 -13.14
C THR A 493 -19.27 12.40 -14.64
N ARG A 494 -19.90 13.40 -15.26
CA ARG A 494 -19.71 13.73 -16.68
C ARG A 494 -18.27 14.12 -16.97
N ALA A 495 -17.64 14.93 -16.10
CA ALA A 495 -16.24 15.27 -16.21
C ALA A 495 -15.35 14.01 -16.12
N ALA A 496 -15.59 13.15 -15.12
CA ALA A 496 -14.85 11.90 -14.96
C ALA A 496 -14.98 10.96 -16.19
N ILE A 497 -16.17 10.85 -16.79
CA ILE A 497 -16.39 10.07 -18.02
C ILE A 497 -15.60 10.67 -19.20
N SER A 498 -15.57 12.00 -19.32
CA SER A 498 -14.83 12.69 -20.38
C SER A 498 -13.32 12.49 -20.27
N ASP A 499 -12.80 12.32 -19.06
CA ASP A 499 -11.37 12.11 -18.78
C ASP A 499 -10.90 10.68 -19.08
N ILE A 500 -11.82 9.74 -19.38
CA ILE A 500 -11.48 8.38 -19.77
C ILE A 500 -10.76 8.38 -21.13
N THR A 501 -9.47 8.06 -21.10
CA THR A 501 -8.60 7.94 -22.27
C THR A 501 -8.55 6.49 -22.74
N THR A 502 -8.90 6.25 -23.99
CA THR A 502 -8.85 4.93 -24.62
C THR A 502 -8.98 5.05 -26.14
N GLY A 503 -8.36 4.13 -26.88
CA GLY A 503 -8.57 3.94 -28.31
C GLY A 503 -9.48 2.76 -28.65
N VAL A 504 -9.98 2.01 -27.65
CA VAL A 504 -10.79 0.80 -27.86
C VAL A 504 -12.14 1.19 -28.45
N PRO A 505 -12.48 0.80 -29.69
CA PRO A 505 -13.66 1.34 -30.40
C PRO A 505 -14.99 1.17 -29.65
N GLY A 506 -15.19 0.01 -29.01
CA GLY A 506 -16.37 -0.28 -28.20
C GLY A 506 -16.48 0.62 -26.97
N VAL A 507 -15.36 0.85 -26.27
CA VAL A 507 -15.32 1.72 -25.09
C VAL A 507 -15.48 3.18 -25.48
N VAL A 508 -14.85 3.64 -26.57
CA VAL A 508 -15.04 5.00 -27.12
C VAL A 508 -16.51 5.27 -27.44
N THR A 509 -17.18 4.31 -28.08
CA THR A 509 -18.61 4.42 -28.43
C THR A 509 -19.48 4.50 -27.18
N ALA A 510 -19.24 3.63 -26.20
CA ALA A 510 -19.98 3.62 -24.95
C ALA A 510 -19.74 4.90 -24.12
N ARG A 511 -18.49 5.40 -24.09
CA ARG A 511 -18.12 6.65 -23.41
C ARG A 511 -18.85 7.84 -24.01
N ASN A 512 -18.81 7.99 -25.33
CA ASN A 512 -19.49 9.10 -26.02
C ASN A 512 -21.01 9.03 -25.80
N SER A 513 -21.59 7.84 -25.79
CA SER A 513 -23.02 7.63 -25.49
C SER A 513 -23.36 8.01 -24.04
N ALA A 514 -22.49 7.67 -23.09
CA ALA A 514 -22.63 8.10 -21.71
C ALA A 514 -22.53 9.62 -21.59
N SER A 515 -21.49 10.27 -22.15
CA SER A 515 -21.36 11.73 -22.13
C SER A 515 -22.61 12.44 -22.67
N ALA A 516 -23.17 11.98 -23.79
CA ALA A 516 -24.39 12.53 -24.36
C ALA A 516 -25.62 12.35 -23.45
N ALA A 517 -25.75 11.21 -22.77
CA ALA A 517 -26.83 10.97 -21.81
C ALA A 517 -26.73 11.88 -20.58
N PHE A 518 -25.50 12.14 -20.08
CA PHE A 518 -25.26 13.10 -18.99
C PHE A 518 -25.58 14.52 -19.42
N ASP A 519 -25.13 14.95 -20.61
CA ASP A 519 -25.45 16.28 -21.13
C ASP A 519 -26.98 16.48 -21.25
N GLY A 520 -27.73 15.44 -21.65
CA GLY A 520 -29.19 15.45 -21.65
C GLY A 520 -29.82 15.57 -20.25
N ALA A 521 -29.30 14.85 -19.25
CA ALA A 521 -29.77 14.93 -17.87
C ALA A 521 -29.49 16.31 -17.23
N ILE A 522 -28.30 16.86 -17.47
CA ILE A 522 -27.90 18.20 -17.01
C ILE A 522 -28.82 19.25 -17.65
N ALA A 523 -29.06 19.17 -18.96
CA ALA A 523 -29.97 20.08 -19.67
C ALA A 523 -31.41 20.01 -19.14
N ALA A 524 -31.91 18.83 -18.76
CA ALA A 524 -33.24 18.68 -18.16
C ALA A 524 -33.35 19.44 -16.83
N ILE A 525 -32.31 19.39 -15.99
CA ILE A 525 -32.25 20.11 -14.71
C ILE A 525 -32.16 21.63 -14.93
N GLN A 526 -31.38 22.07 -15.92
CA GLN A 526 -31.15 23.49 -16.21
C GLN A 526 -32.31 24.18 -16.95
N SER A 527 -33.40 23.46 -17.22
CA SER A 527 -34.60 24.02 -17.83
C SER A 527 -35.26 25.07 -16.92
N SER A 528 -35.83 26.12 -17.53
CA SER A 528 -36.44 27.24 -16.79
C SER A 528 -37.67 26.83 -15.96
N LEU A 529 -38.27 25.68 -16.29
CA LEU A 529 -39.35 25.04 -15.55
C LEU A 529 -38.99 23.56 -15.36
N PRO A 530 -38.43 23.17 -14.20
CA PRO A 530 -37.98 21.80 -13.95
C PRO A 530 -39.12 20.78 -14.08
N ASP A 531 -39.05 19.91 -15.09
CA ASP A 531 -39.89 18.72 -15.19
C ASP A 531 -39.22 17.55 -14.45
N TYR A 532 -39.63 17.32 -13.21
CA TYR A 532 -39.05 16.28 -12.36
C TYR A 532 -39.21 14.86 -12.91
N ALA A 533 -40.24 14.59 -13.72
CA ALA A 533 -40.38 13.29 -14.37
C ALA A 533 -39.36 13.12 -15.51
N ALA A 534 -39.15 14.18 -16.30
CA ALA A 534 -38.12 14.19 -17.34
C ALA A 534 -36.70 14.16 -16.75
N ILE A 535 -36.44 14.86 -15.64
CA ILE A 535 -35.18 14.79 -14.89
C ILE A 535 -34.95 13.36 -14.39
N GLY A 536 -35.94 12.76 -13.75
CA GLY A 536 -35.85 11.38 -13.26
C GLY A 536 -35.53 10.39 -14.39
N ALA A 537 -36.24 10.48 -15.51
CA ALA A 537 -36.04 9.60 -16.67
C ALA A 537 -34.66 9.80 -17.33
N SER A 538 -34.22 11.05 -17.53
CA SER A 538 -32.92 11.35 -18.14
C SER A 538 -31.75 10.98 -17.23
N THR A 539 -31.87 11.16 -15.92
CA THR A 539 -30.89 10.66 -14.94
C THR A 539 -30.83 9.13 -14.92
N SER A 540 -31.97 8.43 -14.97
CA SER A 540 -31.97 6.97 -15.10
C SER A 540 -31.33 6.48 -16.39
N ALA A 541 -31.53 7.19 -17.51
CA ALA A 541 -30.85 6.89 -18.77
C ALA A 541 -29.33 7.10 -18.68
N ALA A 542 -28.89 8.18 -18.02
CA ALA A 542 -27.46 8.42 -17.77
C ALA A 542 -26.82 7.29 -16.94
N ILE A 543 -27.48 6.85 -15.86
CA ILE A 543 -27.04 5.72 -15.02
C ILE A 543 -26.95 4.41 -15.84
N ALA A 544 -27.93 4.14 -16.71
CA ALA A 544 -27.89 2.97 -17.59
C ALA A 544 -26.72 3.02 -18.59
N SER A 545 -26.39 4.21 -19.10
CA SER A 545 -25.22 4.41 -19.96
C SER A 545 -23.89 4.21 -19.22
N VAL A 546 -23.79 4.58 -17.93
CA VAL A 546 -22.62 4.23 -17.08
C VAL A 546 -22.45 2.73 -16.97
N THR A 547 -23.55 1.99 -16.75
CA THR A 547 -23.53 0.53 -16.66
C THR A 547 -23.06 -0.12 -17.96
N THR A 548 -23.48 0.44 -19.10
CA THR A 548 -23.06 -0.01 -20.44
C THR A 548 -21.58 0.27 -20.70
N LEU A 549 -21.09 1.46 -20.30
CA LEU A 549 -19.68 1.81 -20.37
C LEU A 549 -18.82 0.88 -19.51
N ALA A 550 -19.21 0.67 -18.25
CA ALA A 550 -18.51 -0.25 -17.36
C ALA A 550 -18.44 -1.68 -17.91
N SER A 551 -19.52 -2.18 -18.51
CA SER A 551 -19.57 -3.50 -19.14
C SER A 551 -18.64 -3.60 -20.37
N SER A 552 -18.54 -2.52 -21.15
CA SER A 552 -17.63 -2.45 -22.30
C SER A 552 -16.16 -2.46 -21.85
N ILE A 553 -15.85 -1.76 -20.75
CA ILE A 553 -14.52 -1.77 -20.13
C ILE A 553 -14.21 -3.16 -19.58
N ALA A 554 -15.15 -3.78 -18.85
CA ALA A 554 -14.98 -5.13 -18.30
C ALA A 554 -14.72 -6.17 -19.39
N SER A 555 -15.33 -6.03 -20.56
CA SER A 555 -15.06 -6.91 -21.71
C SER A 555 -13.63 -6.75 -22.24
N ASN A 556 -13.09 -5.52 -22.23
CA ASN A 556 -11.69 -5.27 -22.59
C ASN A 556 -10.71 -5.77 -21.51
N GLU A 557 -11.13 -5.81 -20.24
CA GLU A 557 -10.34 -6.34 -19.11
C GLU A 557 -10.21 -7.87 -19.13
N GLN A 558 -11.10 -8.58 -19.83
CA GLN A 558 -11.04 -10.04 -19.97
C GLN A 558 -9.91 -10.53 -20.87
N VAL A 559 -9.36 -9.64 -21.70
CA VAL A 559 -8.22 -9.93 -22.56
C VAL A 559 -6.99 -9.25 -21.97
N ASP A 560 -5.90 -10.01 -21.84
CA ASP A 560 -4.65 -9.43 -21.35
C ASP A 560 -4.13 -8.39 -22.35
N ASN A 561 -4.01 -7.16 -21.87
CA ASN A 561 -3.56 -6.01 -22.66
C ASN A 561 -2.06 -5.78 -22.54
N ASN A 562 -1.40 -6.58 -21.70
CA ASN A 562 0.02 -6.48 -21.43
C ASN A 562 0.78 -7.46 -22.32
N LEU A 563 1.34 -6.94 -23.41
CA LEU A 563 2.09 -7.76 -24.37
C LEU A 563 3.34 -8.37 -23.72
N THR A 564 3.99 -7.66 -22.80
CA THR A 564 5.12 -8.20 -22.03
C THR A 564 4.69 -9.43 -21.24
N HIS A 565 3.58 -9.36 -20.49
CA HIS A 565 3.07 -10.48 -19.70
C HIS A 565 2.70 -11.68 -20.59
N THR A 566 1.86 -11.46 -21.60
CA THR A 566 1.41 -12.52 -22.52
C THR A 566 2.60 -13.21 -23.21
N SER A 567 3.57 -12.43 -23.69
CA SER A 567 4.74 -12.95 -24.38
C SER A 567 5.69 -13.71 -23.44
N LEU A 568 5.92 -13.17 -22.23
CA LEU A 568 6.74 -13.85 -21.21
C LEU A 568 6.12 -15.19 -20.81
N ARG A 569 4.80 -15.25 -20.57
CA ARG A 569 4.11 -16.51 -20.26
C ARG A 569 4.19 -17.53 -21.38
N ALA A 570 4.06 -17.10 -22.63
CA ALA A 570 4.21 -17.97 -23.80
C ALA A 570 5.65 -18.53 -23.90
N ALA A 571 6.66 -17.69 -23.64
CA ALA A 571 8.06 -18.10 -23.62
C ALA A 571 8.35 -19.10 -22.49
N ILE A 572 7.81 -18.87 -21.28
CA ILE A 572 7.95 -19.78 -20.13
C ILE A 572 7.38 -21.15 -20.48
N THR A 573 6.16 -21.18 -21.03
CA THR A 573 5.49 -22.43 -21.43
C THR A 573 6.31 -23.20 -22.46
N THR A 574 6.90 -22.49 -23.43
CA THR A 574 7.76 -23.09 -24.46
C THR A 574 9.01 -23.70 -23.83
N TYR A 575 9.68 -22.97 -22.96
CA TYR A 575 10.88 -23.41 -22.24
C TYR A 575 10.61 -24.65 -21.38
N GLU A 576 9.53 -24.65 -20.59
CA GLU A 576 9.13 -25.79 -19.77
C GLU A 576 8.84 -27.04 -20.61
N SER A 577 8.20 -26.87 -21.77
CA SER A 577 7.95 -27.95 -22.73
C SER A 577 9.25 -28.53 -23.29
N GLN A 578 10.19 -27.68 -23.75
CA GLN A 578 11.48 -28.15 -24.30
C GLN A 578 12.34 -28.82 -23.23
N ARG A 579 12.34 -28.27 -22.00
CA ARG A 579 13.02 -28.88 -20.85
C ARG A 579 12.46 -30.25 -20.52
N THR A 580 11.13 -30.39 -20.55
CA THR A 580 10.46 -31.67 -20.30
C THR A 580 10.85 -32.69 -21.37
N ALA A 581 10.83 -32.30 -22.65
CA ALA A 581 11.23 -33.16 -23.76
C ALA A 581 12.70 -33.61 -23.64
N PHE A 582 13.61 -32.68 -23.34
CA PHE A 582 15.02 -32.99 -23.08
C PHE A 582 15.19 -33.96 -21.90
N THR A 583 14.51 -33.70 -20.78
CA THR A 583 14.60 -34.52 -19.57
C THR A 583 14.10 -35.94 -19.81
N GLN A 584 12.95 -36.10 -20.48
CA GLN A 584 12.39 -37.40 -20.83
C GLN A 584 13.37 -38.22 -21.66
N LEU A 585 14.00 -37.60 -22.67
CA LEU A 585 14.93 -38.30 -23.54
C LEU A 585 16.25 -38.64 -22.83
N ASP A 586 16.80 -37.72 -22.03
CA ASP A 586 18.08 -37.94 -21.35
C ASP A 586 17.98 -38.99 -20.23
N THR A 587 16.81 -39.14 -19.62
CA THR A 587 16.57 -40.06 -18.49
C THR A 587 15.87 -41.36 -18.89
N ALA A 588 15.52 -41.54 -20.17
CA ALA A 588 14.87 -42.74 -20.67
C ALA A 588 15.66 -44.02 -20.35
N SER A 589 14.94 -45.14 -20.24
CA SER A 589 15.51 -46.46 -20.00
C SER A 589 15.07 -47.46 -21.10
N PRO A 590 15.98 -47.93 -21.96
CA PRO A 590 17.41 -47.58 -22.02
C PRO A 590 17.63 -46.14 -22.53
N ARG A 591 18.69 -45.47 -22.03
CA ARG A 591 19.04 -44.11 -22.47
C ARG A 591 19.46 -44.14 -23.94
N PRO A 592 18.91 -43.27 -24.81
CA PRO A 592 19.28 -43.18 -26.21
C PRO A 592 20.77 -42.86 -26.42
N VAL A 593 21.22 -43.06 -27.66
CA VAL A 593 22.57 -42.69 -28.08
C VAL A 593 22.76 -41.17 -27.90
N GLN A 594 23.93 -40.76 -27.44
CA GLN A 594 24.21 -39.39 -27.03
C GLN A 594 23.94 -38.32 -28.12
N ALA A 595 24.15 -38.66 -29.39
CA ALA A 595 23.89 -37.76 -30.52
C ALA A 595 22.39 -37.51 -30.77
N THR A 596 21.52 -38.46 -30.41
CA THR A 596 20.06 -38.33 -30.53
C THR A 596 19.49 -37.32 -29.53
N ILE A 597 20.23 -37.04 -28.46
CA ILE A 597 19.82 -36.10 -27.40
C ILE A 597 20.15 -34.65 -27.77
N THR A 598 21.21 -34.43 -28.56
CA THR A 598 21.71 -33.10 -28.92
C THR A 598 20.64 -32.15 -29.47
N PRO A 599 19.74 -32.56 -30.40
CA PRO A 599 18.70 -31.65 -30.90
C PRO A 599 17.74 -31.14 -29.82
N PHE A 600 17.47 -31.93 -28.78
CA PHE A 600 16.61 -31.53 -27.67
C PHE A 600 17.31 -30.59 -26.71
N ALA A 601 18.62 -30.76 -26.51
CA ALA A 601 19.44 -29.81 -25.77
C ALA A 601 19.49 -28.46 -26.49
N LEU A 602 19.70 -28.47 -27.82
CA LEU A 602 19.69 -27.26 -28.64
C LEU A 602 18.32 -26.56 -28.61
N ALA A 603 17.22 -27.30 -28.78
CA ALA A 603 15.88 -26.72 -28.68
C ALA A 603 15.57 -26.11 -27.31
N LEU A 604 16.12 -26.69 -26.23
CA LEU A 604 16.06 -26.09 -24.89
C LEU A 604 16.87 -24.79 -24.81
N GLY A 605 18.08 -24.75 -25.38
CA GLY A 605 18.88 -23.53 -25.50
C GLY A 605 18.18 -22.45 -26.31
N ASP A 606 17.64 -22.79 -27.48
CA ASP A 606 16.88 -21.85 -28.32
C ASP A 606 15.66 -21.26 -27.58
N ALA A 607 15.05 -22.03 -26.68
CA ALA A 607 13.93 -21.56 -25.85
C ALA A 607 14.36 -20.56 -24.76
N THR A 608 15.64 -20.48 -24.37
CA THR A 608 16.12 -19.46 -23.41
C THR A 608 16.20 -18.08 -24.05
N VAL A 609 16.50 -17.99 -25.35
CA VAL A 609 16.68 -16.74 -26.08
C VAL A 609 15.48 -15.80 -25.92
N ASN A 610 14.26 -16.30 -26.09
CA ASN A 610 13.06 -15.49 -25.93
C ASN A 610 12.87 -15.00 -24.49
N LEU A 611 13.19 -15.84 -23.50
CA LEU A 611 13.11 -15.46 -22.10
C LEU A 611 14.16 -14.41 -21.73
N GLU A 612 15.37 -14.54 -22.28
CA GLU A 612 16.45 -13.58 -22.09
C GLU A 612 16.11 -12.21 -22.69
N ILE A 613 15.47 -12.17 -23.87
CA ILE A 613 14.98 -10.91 -24.48
C ILE A 613 14.01 -10.20 -23.52
N TRP A 614 13.03 -10.92 -22.97
CA TRP A 614 12.05 -10.32 -22.06
C TRP A 614 12.66 -9.93 -20.72
N ALA A 615 13.45 -10.81 -20.09
CA ALA A 615 14.12 -10.53 -18.83
C ALA A 615 15.05 -9.31 -18.98
N LYS A 616 15.83 -9.24 -20.06
CA LYS A 616 16.72 -8.11 -20.32
C LYS A 616 15.95 -6.82 -20.56
N SER A 617 14.87 -6.86 -21.36
CA SER A 617 14.03 -5.68 -21.63
C SER A 617 13.37 -5.15 -20.35
N ILE A 618 12.90 -6.03 -19.48
CA ILE A 618 12.32 -5.66 -18.18
C ILE A 618 13.39 -5.04 -17.26
N SER A 619 14.58 -5.65 -17.18
CA SER A 619 15.68 -5.13 -16.37
C SER A 619 16.15 -3.75 -16.86
N ASP A 620 16.28 -3.56 -18.17
CA ASP A 620 16.71 -2.29 -18.75
C ASP A 620 15.68 -1.18 -18.52
N ASN A 621 14.40 -1.47 -18.73
CA ASN A 621 13.33 -0.52 -18.44
C ASN A 621 13.31 -0.15 -16.95
N ALA A 622 13.38 -1.14 -16.07
CA ALA A 622 13.41 -0.92 -14.63
C ALA A 622 14.64 -0.10 -14.18
N SER A 623 15.80 -0.32 -14.80
CA SER A 623 17.03 0.45 -14.57
C SER A 623 16.90 1.92 -14.96
N LEU A 624 16.01 2.24 -15.91
CA LEU A 624 15.69 3.61 -16.32
C LEU A 624 14.60 4.24 -15.45
N VAL A 625 13.52 3.51 -15.17
CA VAL A 625 12.35 4.01 -14.43
C VAL A 625 12.69 4.32 -12.97
N ALA A 626 13.44 3.44 -12.29
CA ALA A 626 13.79 3.61 -10.87
C ALA A 626 14.48 4.96 -10.54
N PRO A 627 15.55 5.38 -11.24
CA PRO A 627 16.22 6.65 -10.96
C PRO A 627 15.39 7.88 -11.34
N LEU A 628 14.55 7.80 -12.38
CA LEU A 628 13.60 8.87 -12.72
C LEU A 628 12.56 9.05 -11.59
N ALA A 629 12.10 7.94 -11.01
CA ALA A 629 11.13 7.95 -9.92
C ALA A 629 11.74 8.43 -8.59
N LYS A 630 12.84 7.81 -8.12
CA LYS A 630 13.41 8.10 -6.78
C LYS A 630 14.91 7.88 -6.64
N ALA A 631 15.41 6.70 -7.00
CA ALA A 631 16.77 6.27 -6.66
C ALA A 631 17.29 5.21 -7.64
N ASN A 632 18.62 5.00 -7.65
CA ASN A 632 19.20 3.88 -8.39
C ASN A 632 18.73 2.54 -7.79
N PRO A 633 18.50 1.51 -8.63
CA PRO A 633 18.19 0.19 -8.13
C PRO A 633 19.28 -0.39 -7.23
N VAL A 634 18.87 -1.17 -6.23
CA VAL A 634 19.77 -1.93 -5.36
C VAL A 634 20.00 -3.34 -5.90
N ALA A 635 21.09 -3.98 -5.45
CA ALA A 635 21.41 -5.35 -5.83
C ALA A 635 20.33 -6.36 -5.35
N THR A 636 20.24 -7.50 -6.03
CA THR A 636 19.39 -8.63 -5.64
C THR A 636 19.49 -8.94 -4.14
N GLY A 637 18.34 -9.09 -3.49
CA GLY A 637 18.22 -9.43 -2.07
C GLY A 637 18.38 -8.23 -1.12
N SER A 638 18.66 -7.04 -1.63
CA SER A 638 18.74 -5.82 -0.83
C SER A 638 17.36 -5.17 -0.67
N ASN A 639 17.12 -4.58 0.51
CA ASN A 639 15.90 -3.82 0.77
C ASN A 639 15.86 -2.56 -0.12
N PRO A 640 14.85 -2.36 -0.99
CA PRO A 640 14.72 -1.17 -1.81
C PRO A 640 14.73 0.15 -0.99
N GLY A 641 14.24 0.11 0.25
CA GLY A 641 14.21 1.26 1.16
C GLY A 641 15.59 1.78 1.59
N SER A 642 16.67 1.03 1.37
CA SER A 642 18.03 1.49 1.67
C SER A 642 18.68 2.30 0.54
N ALA A 643 17.99 2.47 -0.59
CA ALA A 643 18.52 3.21 -1.73
C ALA A 643 18.66 4.72 -1.43
N SER A 644 19.76 5.33 -1.86
CA SER A 644 19.96 6.77 -1.74
C SER A 644 19.08 7.51 -2.73
N VAL A 645 18.23 8.40 -2.22
CA VAL A 645 17.38 9.28 -3.04
C VAL A 645 18.24 10.16 -3.94
N LEU A 646 17.86 10.30 -5.21
CA LEU A 646 18.54 11.16 -6.18
C LEU A 646 17.92 12.55 -6.19
N ASP A 647 18.77 13.59 -6.21
CA ASP A 647 18.31 14.98 -6.21
C ASP A 647 17.48 15.36 -7.44
N THR A 648 17.74 14.71 -8.58
CA THR A 648 17.04 14.93 -9.85
C THR A 648 15.76 14.10 -9.99
N SER A 649 15.43 13.25 -9.01
CA SER A 649 14.27 12.36 -9.10
C SER A 649 12.96 13.08 -8.87
N ALA A 650 11.88 12.58 -9.48
CA ALA A 650 10.53 13.13 -9.28
C ALA A 650 10.10 13.07 -7.80
N TYR A 651 10.45 11.99 -7.07
CA TYR A 651 10.20 11.87 -5.63
C TYR A 651 10.84 13.02 -4.83
N LYS A 652 12.13 13.31 -5.05
CA LYS A 652 12.84 14.36 -4.32
C LYS A 652 12.25 15.73 -4.61
N ILE A 653 12.01 16.03 -5.88
CA ILE A 653 11.45 17.33 -6.30
C ILE A 653 10.03 17.51 -5.72
N ALA A 654 9.22 16.45 -5.68
CA ALA A 654 7.89 16.49 -5.05
C ALA A 654 8.00 16.71 -3.53
N ASN A 655 8.95 16.07 -2.86
CA ASN A 655 9.19 16.28 -1.43
C ASN A 655 9.66 17.71 -1.12
N ASP A 656 10.53 18.28 -1.96
CA ASP A 656 11.02 19.65 -1.81
C ASP A 656 9.91 20.67 -2.05
N ALA A 657 9.09 20.47 -3.08
CA ALA A 657 7.91 21.27 -3.35
C ALA A 657 6.88 21.19 -2.21
N LEU A 658 6.68 20.01 -1.63
CA LEU A 658 5.81 19.85 -0.47
C LEU A 658 6.37 20.62 0.74
N THR A 659 7.68 20.51 0.96
CA THR A 659 8.38 21.23 2.05
C THR A 659 8.29 22.75 1.88
N SER A 660 8.39 23.29 0.65
CA SER A 660 8.22 24.73 0.36
C SER A 660 6.79 25.25 0.56
N ILE A 661 5.84 24.36 0.86
CA ILE A 661 4.48 24.71 1.27
C ILE A 661 4.34 24.58 2.78
N THR A 662 4.72 23.44 3.35
CA THR A 662 4.41 23.07 4.74
C THR A 662 5.49 23.43 5.76
N GLY A 663 6.68 23.82 5.32
CA GLY A 663 7.80 24.13 6.20
C GLY A 663 7.61 25.39 7.04
N LYS A 664 8.48 25.55 8.04
CA LYS A 664 8.47 26.73 8.90
C LYS A 664 8.98 27.93 8.13
N ASN A 665 8.15 28.98 8.02
CA ASN A 665 8.39 30.18 7.20
C ASN A 665 8.30 29.94 5.69
N GLU A 666 7.51 28.97 5.28
CA GLU A 666 7.25 28.66 3.87
C GLU A 666 5.88 29.18 3.43
N SER A 667 5.42 28.79 2.23
CA SER A 667 4.26 29.40 1.56
C SER A 667 3.01 29.50 2.43
N VAL A 668 2.61 28.42 3.14
CA VAL A 668 1.44 28.46 4.03
C VAL A 668 1.67 29.40 5.21
N ALA A 669 2.81 29.30 5.88
CA ALA A 669 3.09 30.12 7.06
C ALA A 669 3.17 31.62 6.70
N LEU A 670 3.87 31.98 5.62
CA LEU A 670 4.04 33.35 5.18
C LEU A 670 2.76 33.94 4.59
N LEU A 671 1.98 33.15 3.85
CA LEU A 671 0.68 33.59 3.36
C LEU A 671 -0.31 33.81 4.52
N GLN A 672 -0.30 32.94 5.55
CA GLN A 672 -1.11 33.12 6.75
C GLN A 672 -0.71 34.40 7.49
N ILE A 673 0.60 34.67 7.65
CA ILE A 673 1.10 35.92 8.25
C ILE A 673 0.63 37.14 7.45
N TYR A 674 0.61 37.07 6.12
CA TYR A 674 0.07 38.14 5.29
C TYR A 674 -1.44 38.33 5.47
N ILE A 675 -2.22 37.25 5.54
CA ILE A 675 -3.67 37.29 5.81
C ILE A 675 -3.95 37.95 7.16
N ASP A 676 -3.22 37.54 8.20
CA ASP A 676 -3.42 38.03 9.56
C ASP A 676 -2.90 39.46 9.76
N THR A 677 -1.81 39.84 9.08
CA THR A 677 -1.20 41.17 9.18
C THR A 677 -0.78 41.70 7.80
N PRO A 678 -1.72 42.24 7.01
CA PRO A 678 -1.43 42.69 5.65
C PRO A 678 -0.54 43.94 5.62
N ASN A 679 0.69 43.81 5.10
CA ASN A 679 1.59 44.93 4.81
C ASN A 679 2.55 44.57 3.66
N THR A 680 3.40 45.52 3.23
CA THR A 680 4.30 45.33 2.09
C THR A 680 5.38 44.26 2.32
N THR A 681 5.90 44.14 3.55
CA THR A 681 6.91 43.13 3.90
C THR A 681 6.31 41.73 3.91
N THR A 682 5.14 41.55 4.55
CA THR A 682 4.45 40.24 4.60
C THR A 682 3.94 39.81 3.23
N ALA A 683 3.46 40.75 2.40
CA ALA A 683 3.11 40.49 1.01
C ALA A 683 4.31 40.03 0.18
N THR A 684 5.46 40.72 0.30
CA THR A 684 6.68 40.37 -0.45
C THR A 684 7.18 38.98 -0.08
N GLY A 685 7.18 38.64 1.22
CA GLY A 685 7.55 37.31 1.70
C GLY A 685 6.63 36.21 1.16
N ALA A 686 5.31 36.42 1.22
CA ALA A 686 4.34 35.46 0.68
C ALA A 686 4.50 35.26 -0.84
N ILE A 687 4.69 36.35 -1.60
CA ILE A 687 4.90 36.29 -3.06
C ILE A 687 6.18 35.52 -3.42
N ALA A 688 7.27 35.76 -2.69
CA ALA A 688 8.53 35.06 -2.92
C ALA A 688 8.38 33.54 -2.69
N ALA A 689 7.79 33.13 -1.56
CA ALA A 689 7.57 31.72 -1.25
C ALA A 689 6.64 31.01 -2.25
N LEU A 690 5.56 31.70 -2.68
CA LEU A 690 4.68 31.20 -3.75
C LEU A 690 5.43 31.02 -5.08
N GLY A 691 6.35 31.93 -5.41
CA GLY A 691 7.18 31.87 -6.60
C GLY A 691 8.16 30.69 -6.59
N GLU A 692 8.78 30.42 -5.43
CA GLU A 692 9.65 29.26 -5.22
C GLU A 692 8.87 27.95 -5.36
N THR A 693 7.71 27.83 -4.70
CA THR A 693 6.81 26.67 -4.82
C THR A 693 6.40 26.44 -6.27
N THR A 694 5.99 27.50 -6.98
CA THR A 694 5.61 27.41 -8.40
C THR A 694 6.77 26.90 -9.27
N THR A 695 8.00 27.33 -8.99
CA THR A 695 9.20 26.89 -9.72
C THR A 695 9.50 25.40 -9.49
N LEU A 696 9.38 24.94 -8.24
CA LEU A 696 9.57 23.53 -7.89
C LEU A 696 8.50 22.64 -8.54
N VAL A 697 7.23 23.06 -8.54
CA VAL A 697 6.14 22.32 -9.19
C VAL A 697 6.34 22.23 -10.71
N ASN A 698 6.78 23.29 -11.37
CA ASN A 698 7.09 23.24 -12.80
C ASN A 698 8.25 22.28 -13.10
N THR A 699 9.27 22.28 -12.25
CA THR A 699 10.37 21.30 -12.34
C THR A 699 9.87 19.88 -12.15
N LEU A 700 8.94 19.67 -11.21
CA LEU A 700 8.31 18.37 -10.97
C LEU A 700 7.51 17.89 -12.17
N LEU A 701 6.72 18.76 -12.81
CA LEU A 701 5.95 18.41 -14.01
C LEU A 701 6.88 17.90 -15.13
N ASN A 702 8.04 18.54 -15.31
CA ASN A 702 9.05 18.06 -16.28
C ASN A 702 9.62 16.69 -15.91
N ALA A 703 9.95 16.46 -14.63
CA ALA A 703 10.44 15.16 -14.16
C ALA A 703 9.37 14.06 -14.30
N ALA A 704 8.12 14.36 -14.00
CA ALA A 704 6.99 13.44 -14.16
C ALA A 704 6.74 13.09 -15.63
N ASN A 705 6.84 14.06 -16.54
CA ASN A 705 6.73 13.82 -18.00
C ASN A 705 7.89 12.96 -18.53
N ALA A 706 9.11 13.14 -18.01
CA ALA A 706 10.25 12.29 -18.36
C ALA A 706 10.04 10.83 -17.92
N LEU A 707 9.44 10.64 -16.74
CA LEU A 707 9.05 9.33 -16.22
C LEU A 707 7.94 8.69 -17.08
N ASP A 708 6.92 9.45 -17.47
CA ASP A 708 5.79 8.99 -18.30
C ASP A 708 6.27 8.38 -19.62
N ASN A 709 7.26 9.00 -20.28
CA ASN A 709 7.85 8.50 -21.51
C ASN A 709 8.50 7.10 -21.40
N SER A 710 8.81 6.64 -20.18
CA SER A 710 9.46 5.35 -19.92
C SER A 710 8.54 4.34 -19.24
N LEU A 711 7.35 4.76 -18.84
CA LEU A 711 6.43 3.99 -18.00
C LEU A 711 5.17 3.64 -18.78
N ALA A 712 5.27 2.63 -19.62
CA ALA A 712 4.10 2.03 -20.26
C ALA A 712 3.46 0.99 -19.34
N SER A 713 2.15 1.08 -19.12
CA SER A 713 1.43 0.12 -18.29
C SER A 713 -0.02 -0.10 -18.70
N THR A 714 -0.61 -1.10 -18.07
CA THR A 714 -2.00 -1.55 -18.21
C THR A 714 -2.58 -1.75 -16.82
N ASN A 715 -3.78 -2.31 -16.73
CA ASN A 715 -4.41 -2.61 -15.46
C ASN A 715 -3.51 -3.45 -14.56
N ALA A 716 -3.35 -3.00 -13.33
CA ALA A 716 -2.58 -3.66 -12.30
C ALA A 716 -3.55 -4.41 -11.38
N SER A 717 -3.31 -5.70 -11.15
CA SER A 717 -4.15 -6.47 -10.22
C SER A 717 -3.84 -6.17 -8.75
N ALA A 718 -2.62 -5.72 -8.43
CA ALA A 718 -2.13 -5.48 -7.08
C ALA A 718 -1.05 -4.37 -7.03
N PHE A 719 -1.38 -3.16 -7.46
CA PHE A 719 -0.46 -2.01 -7.35
C PHE A 719 -0.39 -1.51 -5.89
N PRO A 720 0.77 -1.04 -5.38
CA PRO A 720 0.87 -0.48 -4.03
C PRO A 720 -0.14 0.62 -3.76
N MET A 721 -0.61 0.67 -2.51
CA MET A 721 -1.46 1.76 -2.06
C MET A 721 -0.73 3.11 -2.17
N VAL A 722 -1.32 4.04 -2.93
CA VAL A 722 -0.90 5.44 -2.94
C VAL A 722 -1.74 6.20 -1.93
N TRP A 723 -1.19 6.36 -0.72
CA TRP A 723 -1.87 7.05 0.37
C TRP A 723 -1.94 8.57 0.11
N GLN A 724 -3.13 9.13 0.28
CA GLN A 724 -3.45 10.53 -0.07
C GLN A 724 -3.37 11.49 1.13
N SER A 725 -2.94 11.02 2.30
CA SER A 725 -2.89 11.82 3.53
C SER A 725 -1.63 11.49 4.34
N SER A 726 -0.99 12.51 4.92
CA SER A 726 0.20 12.34 5.76
C SER A 726 -0.11 11.60 7.06
N ARG A 727 -1.40 11.53 7.43
CA ARG A 727 -1.88 10.65 8.51
C ARG A 727 -1.63 9.17 8.23
N CYS A 728 -1.34 8.81 6.98
CA CYS A 728 -1.03 7.45 6.55
C CYS A 728 0.47 7.20 6.37
N ASP A 729 1.36 8.14 6.72
CA ASP A 729 2.80 7.99 6.47
C ASP A 729 3.40 6.75 7.16
N PHE A 730 2.80 6.31 8.27
CA PHE A 730 3.18 5.09 8.97
C PHE A 730 2.89 3.80 8.15
N LEU A 731 2.07 3.86 7.12
CA LEU A 731 1.72 2.76 6.22
C LEU A 731 2.58 2.72 4.94
N LEU A 732 3.46 3.71 4.72
CA LEU A 732 4.28 3.73 3.51
C LEU A 732 5.24 2.54 3.52
N PRO A 733 5.42 1.81 2.39
CA PRO A 733 6.22 0.59 2.38
C PRO A 733 7.70 0.81 2.72
N THR A 734 8.27 1.98 2.39
CA THR A 734 9.64 2.34 2.80
C THR A 734 9.74 2.95 4.20
N ALA A 735 8.61 3.22 4.87
CA ALA A 735 8.63 3.81 6.19
C ALA A 735 9.05 2.77 7.24
N THR A 736 10.05 3.14 8.02
CA THR A 736 10.41 2.43 9.24
C THR A 736 9.47 2.91 10.35
N SER A 737 8.30 2.29 10.49
CA SER A 737 7.23 2.77 11.37
C SER A 737 6.87 1.77 12.47
N TRP A 738 6.13 2.23 13.48
CA TRP A 738 5.56 1.39 14.52
C TRP A 738 4.66 0.28 13.95
N TRP A 739 4.01 0.53 12.81
CA TRP A 739 3.09 -0.41 12.16
C TRP A 739 3.79 -1.64 11.63
N THR A 740 4.87 -1.47 10.86
CA THR A 740 5.64 -2.57 10.29
C THR A 740 6.51 -3.25 11.33
N LYS A 741 7.19 -2.48 12.20
CA LYS A 741 8.05 -3.02 13.27
C LYS A 741 7.30 -3.91 14.26
N ASN A 742 6.07 -3.52 14.61
CA ASN A 742 5.30 -4.21 15.65
C ASN A 742 4.19 -5.12 15.09
N ALA A 743 4.19 -5.39 13.78
CA ALA A 743 3.26 -6.31 13.12
C ALA A 743 1.77 -6.01 13.39
N TRP A 744 1.38 -4.73 13.51
CA TRP A 744 -0.01 -4.34 13.79
C TRP A 744 -1.00 -4.72 12.67
N ALA A 745 -0.50 -4.92 11.45
CA ALA A 745 -1.34 -5.33 10.32
C ALA A 745 -2.08 -6.65 10.54
N SER A 746 -1.57 -7.56 11.38
CA SER A 746 -2.19 -8.88 11.60
C SER A 746 -3.40 -8.85 12.52
N THR A 747 -3.58 -7.79 13.31
CA THR A 747 -4.65 -7.69 14.32
C THR A 747 -5.61 -6.52 14.07
N LEU A 748 -5.39 -5.72 13.02
CA LEU A 748 -6.19 -4.54 12.70
C LEU A 748 -7.06 -4.76 11.46
N PHE A 749 -8.34 -4.44 11.63
CA PHE A 749 -9.40 -4.57 10.63
C PHE A 749 -10.16 -3.26 10.48
N TYR A 750 -10.89 -3.11 9.38
CA TYR A 750 -11.87 -2.04 9.23
C TYR A 750 -13.03 -2.47 8.35
N GLN A 751 -14.18 -1.81 8.56
CA GLN A 751 -15.35 -1.89 7.71
C GLN A 751 -15.72 -0.50 7.21
N ILE A 752 -16.04 -0.41 5.92
CA ILE A 752 -16.61 0.78 5.31
C ILE A 752 -18.09 0.54 4.99
N SER A 753 -18.93 1.54 5.22
CA SER A 753 -20.36 1.51 4.87
C SER A 753 -20.60 1.54 3.37
N ASN A 754 -19.68 2.15 2.63
CA ASN A 754 -19.66 2.34 1.20
C ASN A 754 -18.22 2.67 0.77
N VAL A 755 -17.90 2.46 -0.51
CA VAL A 755 -16.58 2.84 -1.06
C VAL A 755 -16.34 4.35 -1.03
N SER A 756 -17.38 5.18 -1.21
CA SER A 756 -17.24 6.64 -1.19
C SER A 756 -17.71 7.22 0.14
N MET A 757 -16.92 8.12 0.74
CA MET A 757 -17.30 8.83 1.96
C MET A 757 -18.46 9.81 1.74
N SER A 758 -18.77 10.18 0.50
CA SER A 758 -19.91 11.04 0.18
C SER A 758 -21.25 10.35 0.43
N ALA A 759 -21.27 9.01 0.47
CA ALA A 759 -22.45 8.25 0.85
C ALA A 759 -22.77 8.41 2.36
N PRO A 760 -24.06 8.34 2.75
CA PRO A 760 -24.43 8.32 4.16
C PRO A 760 -23.91 7.05 4.85
N GLY A 761 -23.46 7.19 6.10
CA GLY A 761 -22.98 6.08 6.91
C GLY A 761 -24.11 5.11 7.28
N LYS A 762 -23.78 3.81 7.32
CA LYS A 762 -24.73 2.72 7.61
C LYS A 762 -24.31 1.85 8.79
N LEU A 763 -23.07 2.00 9.27
CA LEU A 763 -22.53 1.16 10.33
C LEU A 763 -23.04 1.63 11.69
N ARG A 764 -23.27 0.68 12.59
CA ARG A 764 -23.81 0.93 13.93
C ARG A 764 -22.93 0.27 14.97
N VAL A 765 -22.71 0.95 16.10
CA VAL A 765 -22.01 0.38 17.25
C VAL A 765 -22.97 0.36 18.42
N ASN A 766 -23.14 -0.81 19.04
CA ASN A 766 -24.14 -1.05 20.09
C ASN A 766 -25.56 -0.60 19.64
N ALA A 767 -25.92 -0.94 18.39
CA ALA A 767 -27.18 -0.58 17.73
C ALA A 767 -27.44 0.93 17.58
N ALA A 768 -26.43 1.79 17.75
CA ALA A 768 -26.53 3.24 17.64
C ALA A 768 -25.58 3.82 16.56
N GLY A 769 -25.91 5.02 16.08
CA GLY A 769 -25.10 5.79 15.13
C GLY A 769 -25.32 5.42 13.66
N THR A 770 -24.68 6.20 12.79
CA THR A 770 -24.66 6.02 11.33
C THR A 770 -23.25 6.30 10.83
N TYR A 771 -22.32 5.42 11.20
CA TYR A 771 -20.89 5.58 10.93
C TYR A 771 -20.56 5.15 9.50
N ARG A 772 -19.58 5.85 8.90
CA ARG A 772 -19.07 5.52 7.56
C ARG A 772 -17.97 4.48 7.60
N LEU A 773 -17.21 4.48 8.68
CA LEU A 773 -16.01 3.69 8.89
C LEU A 773 -15.99 3.23 10.34
N VAL A 774 -15.67 1.96 10.55
CA VAL A 774 -15.34 1.39 11.87
C VAL A 774 -14.02 0.65 11.73
N THR A 775 -13.02 1.01 12.52
CA THR A 775 -11.76 0.27 12.64
C THR A 775 -11.78 -0.56 13.92
N LEU A 776 -11.13 -1.73 13.91
CA LEU A 776 -11.15 -2.69 15.00
C LEU A 776 -9.76 -3.29 15.21
N ALA A 777 -9.30 -3.33 16.44
CA ALA A 777 -8.19 -4.17 16.86
C ALA A 777 -8.74 -5.40 17.59
N ALA A 778 -8.24 -6.57 17.21
CA ALA A 778 -8.74 -7.89 17.60
C ALA A 778 -8.30 -8.36 19.00
N GLY A 779 -7.69 -7.49 19.80
CA GLY A 779 -7.17 -7.85 21.12
C GLY A 779 -6.18 -9.02 21.08
N ARG A 780 -5.94 -9.63 22.26
CA ARG A 780 -5.21 -10.90 22.37
C ARG A 780 -6.09 -12.07 21.96
N ALA A 781 -5.51 -13.17 21.49
CA ALA A 781 -6.30 -14.37 21.25
C ALA A 781 -7.03 -14.85 22.53
N LEU A 782 -8.33 -15.12 22.41
CA LEU A 782 -9.22 -15.63 23.47
C LEU A 782 -9.77 -17.02 23.09
N GLY A 783 -9.91 -17.89 24.10
CA GLY A 783 -10.54 -19.21 23.92
C GLY A 783 -9.83 -20.08 22.88
N ALA A 784 -10.55 -20.45 21.82
CA ALA A 784 -10.06 -21.30 20.74
C ALA A 784 -9.64 -20.51 19.47
N GLN A 785 -9.50 -19.18 19.58
CA GLN A 785 -9.03 -18.36 18.46
C GLN A 785 -7.64 -18.80 18.00
N ASP A 786 -7.50 -19.01 16.68
CA ASP A 786 -6.26 -19.36 16.02
C ASP A 786 -5.98 -18.36 14.90
N ARG A 787 -4.99 -17.49 15.12
CA ARG A 787 -4.57 -16.43 14.17
C ARG A 787 -4.07 -16.97 12.84
N ALA A 788 -3.77 -18.28 12.73
CA ALA A 788 -3.40 -18.91 11.46
C ALA A 788 -4.61 -19.20 10.56
N THR A 789 -5.81 -19.26 11.13
CA THR A 789 -7.03 -19.56 10.38
C THR A 789 -7.69 -18.25 9.89
N PRO A 790 -7.87 -18.05 8.57
CA PRO A 790 -8.32 -16.77 8.01
C PRO A 790 -9.85 -16.61 8.02
N ASN A 791 -10.45 -16.59 9.21
CA ASN A 791 -11.86 -16.24 9.42
C ASN A 791 -11.99 -15.30 10.62
N THR A 792 -13.04 -14.49 10.67
CA THR A 792 -13.24 -13.49 11.71
C THR A 792 -13.43 -14.09 13.10
N ALA A 793 -13.97 -15.29 13.25
CA ALA A 793 -14.09 -15.99 14.53
C ALA A 793 -12.74 -16.39 15.15
N SER A 794 -11.71 -16.53 14.33
CA SER A 794 -10.32 -16.69 14.76
C SER A 794 -9.67 -15.40 15.21
N PHE A 795 -10.35 -14.25 15.05
CA PHE A 795 -9.81 -12.97 15.45
C PHE A 795 -10.64 -12.16 16.44
N LEU A 796 -11.94 -12.09 16.23
CA LEU A 796 -12.85 -11.15 16.89
C LEU A 796 -13.85 -11.91 17.76
N GLU A 797 -14.69 -11.18 18.51
CA GLU A 797 -15.72 -11.77 19.37
C GLU A 797 -17.14 -11.24 19.12
N GLY A 798 -18.13 -12.03 19.56
CA GLY A 798 -19.54 -11.65 19.49
C GLY A 798 -19.99 -11.35 18.06
N ILE A 799 -20.75 -10.26 17.87
CA ILE A 799 -21.22 -9.84 16.54
C ILE A 799 -20.08 -9.33 15.65
N ASN A 800 -18.91 -8.98 16.20
CA ASN A 800 -17.78 -8.51 15.39
C ASN A 800 -17.18 -9.67 14.58
N ALA A 801 -17.31 -10.90 15.07
CA ALA A 801 -16.93 -12.16 14.42
C ALA A 801 -18.01 -12.75 13.50
N ASP A 802 -18.97 -11.95 13.04
CA ASP A 802 -20.04 -12.43 12.16
C ASP A 802 -19.47 -13.00 10.84
N PRO A 803 -19.85 -14.22 10.42
CA PRO A 803 -19.30 -14.87 9.22
C PRO A 803 -19.53 -14.12 7.91
N THR A 804 -20.46 -13.14 7.85
CA THR A 804 -20.62 -12.27 6.66
C THR A 804 -19.40 -11.39 6.39
N ARG A 805 -18.47 -11.29 7.36
CA ARG A 805 -17.16 -10.64 7.23
C ARG A 805 -16.04 -11.57 6.76
N ASP A 806 -16.32 -12.86 6.59
CA ASP A 806 -15.38 -13.81 6.03
C ASP A 806 -15.40 -13.78 4.50
N GLY A 807 -14.51 -14.57 3.89
CA GLY A 807 -14.39 -14.61 2.42
C GLY A 807 -14.02 -13.23 1.89
N ASP A 808 -14.71 -12.79 0.83
CA ASP A 808 -14.50 -11.49 0.19
C ASP A 808 -15.22 -10.32 0.88
N ALA A 809 -16.11 -10.60 1.84
CA ALA A 809 -16.84 -9.61 2.64
C ALA A 809 -17.47 -8.46 1.81
N THR A 810 -18.21 -8.79 0.75
CA THR A 810 -18.87 -7.80 -0.13
C THR A 810 -20.21 -7.29 0.41
N ALA A 811 -20.80 -7.98 1.39
CA ALA A 811 -22.05 -7.60 2.05
C ALA A 811 -22.05 -7.95 3.56
N PRO A 812 -21.08 -7.44 4.35
CA PRO A 812 -20.98 -7.72 5.78
C PRO A 812 -22.12 -7.04 6.56
N VAL A 813 -22.51 -7.63 7.69
CA VAL A 813 -23.47 -7.01 8.61
C VAL A 813 -22.97 -5.62 9.07
N PRO A 814 -23.86 -4.62 9.18
CA PRO A 814 -23.45 -3.25 9.54
C PRO A 814 -23.21 -3.05 11.04
N ASP A 815 -23.59 -4.03 11.86
CA ASP A 815 -23.61 -3.90 13.32
C ASP A 815 -22.31 -4.38 13.97
N PHE A 816 -21.89 -3.61 14.95
CA PHE A 816 -20.73 -3.86 15.79
C PHE A 816 -21.11 -3.76 17.27
N THR A 817 -20.33 -4.43 18.11
CA THR A 817 -20.44 -4.34 19.57
C THR A 817 -19.12 -3.82 20.15
N ALA A 818 -19.22 -2.89 21.09
CA ALA A 818 -18.10 -2.39 21.87
C ALA A 818 -18.45 -2.43 23.36
N THR A 819 -17.73 -3.25 24.13
CA THR A 819 -17.91 -3.42 25.57
C THR A 819 -16.58 -3.38 26.32
N THR A 820 -16.66 -3.34 27.65
CA THR A 820 -15.50 -3.46 28.54
C THR A 820 -14.78 -4.78 28.28
N PRO A 821 -13.44 -4.80 28.26
CA PRO A 821 -12.68 -6.04 28.11
C PRO A 821 -13.07 -7.08 29.17
N SER A 822 -13.14 -8.34 28.77
CA SER A 822 -13.47 -9.48 29.63
C SER A 822 -12.71 -10.73 29.16
N ALA A 823 -12.95 -11.86 29.82
CA ALA A 823 -12.36 -13.15 29.42
C ALA A 823 -12.88 -13.67 28.06
N THR A 824 -13.99 -13.12 27.56
CA THR A 824 -14.67 -13.59 26.33
C THR A 824 -14.87 -12.48 25.30
N PHE A 825 -14.35 -11.28 25.54
CA PHE A 825 -14.48 -10.14 24.63
C PHE A 825 -13.36 -9.14 24.89
N ASN A 826 -12.55 -8.83 23.89
CA ASN A 826 -11.50 -7.83 24.00
C ASN A 826 -11.33 -6.93 22.76
N ASP A 827 -12.13 -7.09 21.70
CA ASP A 827 -12.15 -6.18 20.54
C ASP A 827 -12.17 -4.68 20.91
N ARG A 828 -11.31 -3.88 20.29
CA ARG A 828 -11.22 -2.42 20.48
C ARG A 828 -11.55 -1.66 19.19
N LEU A 829 -12.64 -0.91 19.20
CA LEU A 829 -13.15 -0.22 18.02
C LEU A 829 -12.79 1.27 18.01
N ALA A 830 -12.67 1.89 16.84
CA ALA A 830 -12.73 3.34 16.65
C ALA A 830 -13.64 3.67 15.44
N TYR A 831 -14.49 4.69 15.57
CA TYR A 831 -15.59 4.95 14.64
C TYR A 831 -16.09 6.39 14.71
#